data_AF-A1CMH6-F1
#
_entry.id   AF-A1CMH6-F1
#
_cell.length_a   1.000
_cell.length_b   1.000
_cell.length_c   1.000
_cell.angle_alpha   90.00
_cell.angle_beta   90.00
_cell.angle_gamma   90.00
#
_symmetry.space_group_name_H-M   'P 1'
#
loop_
_entity.id
_entity.type
_entity.pdbx_description
1 polymer ?
#
loop_
_entity_poly.entity_id
_entity_poly.type
_entity_poly.pdbx_seq_one_letter_code
_entity_poly.pdbx_strand_id
1 'polypeptide(L)'
;MPPPDSNPGSFRDHLKHDNKNNNSSTTSKGKQRYTPLHDSIPEEIASPRSASASSSFDLDPDLENQSRNDYKLRPLARSSSTNGGHNYSTAYIPVIRDEGDDVETYLDSITEAEQELLSLSKQYDFADDSDDFDSDDDAALRRKVQKQEQRRRRERLKAKVWTPVKYARIWRRTLVVVIVALALLVWGFLRFTAAQRQGPKVWPMLPSDSWFPSPKGGTLKHWEESYRKAQSLVRNMTLIEKVNITTGTGWQMGMCVGNTGPAELVKFPSLCLQDGPQGLRYADHVTAFPAGITTGSTWNRTLMRERGIAMGREARLKGVNVLLGPSIGPIGMMPAGGRNWEGFGSDPVLQGVAAAETIRGIQSNGVMATAKHFLMNEQEHFRQPFEWGISTALSSNVGDRALHEVFAWPFAESIRADVASVMCSYQMVNNSHACENSKLLNGILKDELGFQGFVQSDWLAQRSGINSALGGLDMSMPGDGLHWTDGKSLWGRELTRAVLNTSIPMERLNDMVTRIVAAWYQFEQDEWERPPPEGNGGPNFSSWTGGDVGWLHAGSNDGLYAVVNQYIDAQGTGPEAHSIIARKVAAEGTVLLKNVDHTLPLSRNASGPSGVMRVGIYGDDAGPAQGPNACPDRGCNQGTLATGWGSGTVDFPYLVSPLEALETAWKTEVEMTAFLRNAVMPADVADKDLCLVFANADSGEGFISAGGIHGDRNDLFLQKGGDTLIRTVASHCGEGQGKTVVVIHAVGPVVMESWIDLPGVHAVLLANLPGQESGNALMDVLFGDVDASGRLPYTIGKSLEEYGTEAQVLYEPNAPVPQVDLLDALFIDYRHFDQYNITPRFEFGFGLSYTTFKLKDLHVRSLQSKSRSPAARPAAAVSPPEYNTTLPDPALALFPPGFQPVYKYIYPYLPSLDGTAPANYSYYPKDYNQTQGPSPAGGGAGGNPALFQEMASVSVQVQNTGDRKGQEVVQVYVSFPSDEKVKIDFPERVLRNFTKVELEPGERREVQMTLSRKDLSYWSVREQNWVMPDGDFQIWVGRSSRDLPLQAKY
;
A
#
# COMPACT_ATOMS: atom_id res chain seq x y z
N MET A 1 27.30 -28.21 50.47
CA MET A 1 27.84 -29.58 50.57
C MET A 1 27.94 -30.12 49.14
N PRO A 2 29.15 -30.30 48.60
CA PRO A 2 29.45 -30.79 47.23
C PRO A 2 29.75 -32.32 47.28
N PRO A 3 30.42 -33.02 46.32
CA PRO A 3 31.13 -32.62 45.08
C PRO A 3 30.87 -33.59 43.86
N PRO A 4 31.82 -33.95 42.95
CA PRO A 4 32.27 -33.15 41.77
C PRO A 4 32.45 -33.93 40.43
N ASP A 5 33.06 -33.21 39.46
CA ASP A 5 33.90 -33.65 38.30
C ASP A 5 33.21 -34.06 36.98
N SER A 6 33.81 -33.88 35.77
CA SER A 6 35.15 -33.34 35.39
C SER A 6 35.14 -32.54 34.06
N ASN A 7 36.33 -32.09 33.59
CA ASN A 7 36.62 -31.30 32.36
C ASN A 7 37.81 -31.98 31.58
N PRO A 8 38.56 -31.38 30.61
CA PRO A 8 38.31 -30.50 29.44
C PRO A 8 38.92 -31.05 28.09
N GLY A 9 38.81 -30.31 26.97
CA GLY A 9 39.66 -30.52 25.77
C GLY A 9 39.38 -29.56 24.59
N SER A 10 40.41 -28.99 23.94
CA SER A 10 40.30 -27.88 22.96
C SER A 10 41.05 -28.10 21.62
N PHE A 11 41.03 -27.06 20.76
CA PHE A 11 41.67 -26.85 19.43
C PHE A 11 40.82 -27.26 18.20
N ARG A 12 40.39 -26.35 17.29
CA ARG A 12 41.09 -25.46 16.31
C ARG A 12 41.76 -26.23 15.15
N ASP A 13 41.19 -26.19 13.92
CA ASP A 13 41.76 -25.44 12.79
C ASP A 13 41.06 -25.60 11.41
N HIS A 14 41.17 -24.50 10.66
CA HIS A 14 40.88 -24.13 9.27
C HIS A 14 40.64 -25.15 8.10
N LEU A 15 39.64 -24.79 7.28
CA LEU A 15 39.62 -24.68 5.80
C LEU A 15 40.64 -25.52 4.97
N LYS A 16 40.15 -26.40 4.07
CA LYS A 16 40.33 -26.26 2.59
C LYS A 16 39.64 -27.36 1.75
N HIS A 17 39.61 -27.08 0.45
CA HIS A 17 38.91 -27.74 -0.65
C HIS A 17 39.39 -29.16 -1.05
N ASP A 18 38.52 -29.80 -1.85
CA ASP A 18 38.78 -30.75 -2.95
C ASP A 18 38.92 -32.29 -2.74
N ASN A 19 37.81 -32.97 -3.05
CA ASN A 19 37.65 -33.83 -4.26
C ASN A 19 38.38 -35.20 -4.34
N LYS A 20 37.66 -36.31 -4.03
CA LYS A 20 37.29 -37.43 -4.95
C LYS A 20 36.93 -38.75 -4.24
N ASN A 21 35.84 -39.39 -4.72
CA ASN A 21 35.56 -40.84 -4.80
C ASN A 21 35.74 -41.73 -3.54
N ASN A 22 34.85 -42.67 -3.16
CA ASN A 22 33.83 -43.40 -3.92
C ASN A 22 32.82 -44.15 -3.02
N ASN A 23 31.63 -44.43 -3.58
CA ASN A 23 30.72 -45.55 -3.30
C ASN A 23 29.85 -45.68 -2.01
N SER A 24 28.54 -45.50 -2.30
CA SER A 24 27.39 -46.37 -1.93
C SER A 24 26.78 -46.34 -0.52
N SER A 25 25.67 -45.60 -0.38
CA SER A 25 24.34 -46.20 -0.15
C SER A 25 23.16 -45.20 -0.36
N THR A 26 22.17 -45.64 -1.15
CA THR A 26 20.72 -45.31 -1.10
C THR A 26 20.19 -43.88 -0.83
N THR A 27 19.94 -43.18 -1.94
CA THR A 27 18.62 -42.59 -2.32
C THR A 27 17.73 -41.86 -1.29
N SER A 28 17.63 -40.54 -1.42
CA SER A 28 16.34 -39.83 -1.54
C SER A 28 16.51 -38.48 -2.27
N LYS A 29 15.93 -38.34 -3.46
CA LYS A 29 15.78 -37.04 -4.15
C LYS A 29 14.36 -36.53 -3.93
N GLY A 30 14.15 -35.82 -2.82
CA GLY A 30 12.90 -35.14 -2.54
C GLY A 30 12.68 -33.96 -3.49
N LYS A 31 11.94 -34.18 -4.59
CA LYS A 31 11.40 -33.06 -5.39
C LYS A 31 10.28 -32.40 -4.59
N GLN A 32 10.50 -31.18 -4.09
CA GLN A 32 9.41 -30.36 -3.60
C GLN A 32 8.45 -30.06 -4.77
N ARG A 33 7.23 -30.57 -4.66
CA ARG A 33 6.07 -30.07 -5.41
C ARG A 33 5.19 -29.36 -4.40
N TYR A 34 5.28 -28.03 -4.34
CA TYR A 34 4.13 -27.26 -3.90
C TYR A 34 2.98 -27.59 -4.85
N THR A 35 1.89 -28.11 -4.30
CA THR A 35 0.68 -28.42 -5.04
C THR A 35 -0.37 -27.46 -4.51
N PRO A 36 -0.93 -26.55 -5.34
CA PRO A 36 -2.01 -25.68 -4.89
C PRO A 36 -3.17 -26.56 -4.42
N LEU A 37 -3.61 -26.34 -3.17
CA LEU A 37 -4.78 -27.03 -2.63
C LEU A 37 -6.03 -26.32 -3.15
N HIS A 38 -6.48 -26.72 -4.33
CA HIS A 38 -7.88 -26.57 -4.72
C HIS A 38 -8.68 -27.82 -4.33
N ASP A 39 -9.93 -27.58 -3.95
CA ASP A 39 -11.05 -28.52 -3.85
C ASP A 39 -11.00 -29.62 -2.78
N SER A 40 -11.74 -29.38 -1.68
CA SER A 40 -12.65 -30.38 -1.08
C SER A 40 -13.59 -29.76 -0.03
N ILE A 41 -14.49 -28.89 -0.46
CA ILE A 41 -15.74 -28.62 0.26
C ILE A 41 -16.83 -29.47 -0.41
N PRO A 42 -17.49 -30.42 0.29
CA PRO A 42 -18.65 -31.13 -0.26
C PRO A 42 -19.85 -30.18 -0.37
N GLU A 43 -20.40 -30.03 -1.58
CA GLU A 43 -21.69 -29.36 -1.77
C GLU A 43 -22.84 -30.28 -1.31
N GLU A 44 -23.52 -29.90 -0.22
CA GLU A 44 -24.90 -30.30 0.03
C GLU A 44 -25.75 -29.06 0.34
N ILE A 45 -26.40 -28.51 -0.70
CA ILE A 45 -27.54 -27.60 -0.55
C ILE A 45 -28.77 -28.26 -1.18
N ALA A 46 -29.63 -28.79 -0.31
CA ALA A 46 -30.93 -29.31 -0.71
C ALA A 46 -31.93 -28.16 -0.88
N SER A 47 -32.27 -27.82 -2.13
CA SER A 47 -33.42 -26.96 -2.42
C SER A 47 -34.76 -27.69 -2.25
N PRO A 48 -35.80 -26.98 -1.78
CA PRO A 48 -37.16 -27.20 -2.24
C PRO A 48 -37.64 -26.01 -3.10
N ARG A 49 -38.23 -26.32 -4.26
CA ARG A 49 -38.84 -25.34 -5.18
C ARG A 49 -40.28 -25.00 -4.78
N SER A 50 -40.71 -23.81 -5.23
CA SER A 50 -42.11 -23.39 -5.47
C SER A 50 -42.98 -23.11 -4.23
N ALA A 51 -43.97 -22.21 -4.27
CA ALA A 51 -44.59 -21.53 -5.43
C ALA A 51 -45.15 -20.12 -5.11
N SER A 52 -45.23 -19.28 -6.16
CA SER A 52 -46.26 -18.26 -6.42
C SER A 52 -46.85 -17.40 -5.28
N ALA A 53 -46.82 -16.07 -5.42
CA ALA A 53 -47.90 -15.32 -6.08
C ALA A 53 -47.60 -13.82 -6.20
N SER A 54 -48.14 -13.21 -7.25
CA SER A 54 -48.09 -11.79 -7.61
C SER A 54 -48.80 -10.84 -6.64
N SER A 55 -48.24 -9.64 -6.45
CA SER A 55 -49.02 -8.39 -6.44
C SER A 55 -48.18 -7.19 -6.87
N SER A 56 -48.46 -6.66 -8.06
CA SER A 56 -48.04 -5.33 -8.53
C SER A 56 -48.85 -4.23 -7.83
N PHE A 57 -48.23 -3.12 -7.43
CA PHE A 57 -48.79 -1.77 -7.17
C PHE A 57 -47.65 -0.92 -6.55
N ASP A 58 -47.48 0.37 -6.79
CA ASP A 58 -47.84 1.22 -7.94
C ASP A 58 -46.86 2.41 -7.96
N LEU A 59 -46.84 3.21 -9.03
CA LEU A 59 -46.06 4.46 -9.09
C LEU A 59 -46.64 5.53 -8.15
N ASP A 60 -45.79 6.28 -7.44
CA ASP A 60 -46.16 7.60 -6.91
C ASP A 60 -45.01 8.62 -7.14
N PRO A 61 -45.19 9.58 -8.06
CA PRO A 61 -44.23 10.64 -8.32
C PRO A 61 -44.80 12.00 -7.89
N ASP A 62 -44.42 12.50 -6.71
CA ASP A 62 -44.54 13.94 -6.39
C ASP A 62 -43.68 14.32 -5.18
N LEU A 63 -42.75 15.27 -5.38
CA LEU A 63 -42.37 16.31 -4.41
C LEU A 63 -41.35 17.28 -5.03
N GLU A 64 -41.86 18.24 -5.81
CA GLU A 64 -41.12 19.50 -6.01
C GLU A 64 -40.96 20.21 -4.65
N ASN A 65 -39.80 20.83 -4.37
CA ASN A 65 -39.58 22.27 -4.58
C ASN A 65 -38.34 22.81 -3.83
N GLN A 66 -37.62 23.76 -4.45
CA GLN A 66 -36.56 24.64 -3.89
C GLN A 66 -35.19 23.96 -3.60
N SER A 67 -34.01 24.48 -4.00
CA SER A 67 -33.68 25.78 -4.62
C SER A 67 -32.49 25.77 -5.60
N ARG A 68 -32.63 26.54 -6.69
CA ARG A 68 -31.67 26.96 -7.73
C ARG A 68 -30.17 27.07 -7.36
N ASN A 69 -29.30 26.66 -8.29
CA ASN A 69 -28.69 27.58 -9.27
C ASN A 69 -28.20 26.86 -10.56
N ASP A 70 -28.34 27.52 -11.71
CA ASP A 70 -28.10 26.97 -13.06
C ASP A 70 -26.61 26.87 -13.45
N TYR A 71 -26.19 25.72 -14.01
CA TYR A 71 -25.36 25.69 -15.22
C TYR A 71 -25.89 24.63 -16.18
N LYS A 72 -26.27 25.03 -17.40
CA LYS A 72 -26.86 24.15 -18.43
C LYS A 72 -25.86 23.86 -19.54
N LEU A 73 -25.65 22.57 -19.83
CA LEU A 73 -25.18 22.11 -21.14
C LEU A 73 -26.18 21.10 -21.74
N ARG A 74 -26.38 21.20 -23.07
CA ARG A 74 -27.46 20.51 -23.79
C ARG A 74 -27.05 19.10 -24.22
N PRO A 75 -27.97 18.12 -24.20
CA PRO A 75 -27.75 16.83 -24.86
C PRO A 75 -27.89 16.96 -26.38
N LEU A 76 -26.97 16.35 -27.13
CA LEU A 76 -27.07 16.19 -28.58
C LEU A 76 -27.67 14.84 -28.95
N ALA A 77 -28.91 14.84 -29.46
CA ALA A 77 -29.59 13.64 -29.92
C ALA A 77 -29.30 13.32 -31.40
N ARG A 78 -29.00 12.04 -31.69
CA ARG A 78 -29.20 11.38 -33.01
C ARG A 78 -29.23 9.86 -32.80
N SER A 79 -30.42 9.27 -32.68
CA SER A 79 -31.27 8.76 -33.78
C SER A 79 -30.94 7.31 -34.17
N SER A 80 -31.87 6.41 -33.83
CA SER A 80 -31.87 4.98 -34.12
C SER A 80 -31.90 4.61 -35.61
N SER A 81 -31.19 3.54 -36.01
CA SER A 81 -31.77 2.46 -36.84
C SER A 81 -30.89 1.20 -36.98
N THR A 82 -31.35 0.10 -36.36
CA THR A 82 -31.39 -1.28 -36.90
C THR A 82 -30.16 -2.00 -37.51
N ASN A 83 -29.96 -3.23 -37.02
CA ASN A 83 -29.50 -4.43 -37.74
C ASN A 83 -28.04 -4.54 -38.22
N GLY A 84 -27.18 -5.00 -37.32
CA GLY A 84 -26.64 -6.37 -37.39
C GLY A 84 -25.67 -6.75 -38.53
N GLY A 85 -24.40 -6.98 -38.16
CA GLY A 85 -23.44 -7.71 -38.99
C GLY A 85 -22.02 -7.66 -38.43
N HIS A 86 -21.53 -8.77 -37.89
CA HIS A 86 -20.09 -8.92 -37.60
C HIS A 86 -19.27 -8.70 -38.87
N ASN A 87 -18.20 -7.91 -38.76
CA ASN A 87 -17.06 -8.01 -39.66
C ASN A 87 -15.77 -7.74 -38.89
N TYR A 88 -14.77 -8.57 -39.17
CA TYR A 88 -13.42 -8.44 -38.64
C TYR A 88 -12.76 -7.18 -39.20
N SER A 89 -12.03 -6.44 -38.35
CA SER A 89 -11.09 -5.41 -38.80
C SER A 89 -9.66 -5.93 -38.60
N THR A 90 -8.94 -6.09 -39.70
CA THR A 90 -7.50 -6.39 -39.73
C THR A 90 -6.70 -5.15 -39.38
N ALA A 91 -5.98 -5.16 -38.26
CA ALA A 91 -4.95 -4.16 -38.00
C ALA A 91 -3.75 -4.38 -38.94
N TYR A 92 -3.36 -3.33 -39.66
CA TYR A 92 -2.17 -3.31 -40.52
C TYR A 92 -0.93 -2.95 -39.69
N ILE A 93 0.16 -3.70 -39.86
CA ILE A 93 1.47 -3.34 -39.30
C ILE A 93 2.27 -2.58 -40.38
N PRO A 94 2.66 -1.31 -40.16
CA PRO A 94 3.60 -0.61 -41.03
C PRO A 94 5.03 -1.15 -40.82
N VAL A 95 5.81 -1.22 -41.90
CA VAL A 95 7.20 -1.68 -41.87
C VAL A 95 8.12 -0.51 -41.59
N ILE A 96 8.91 -0.58 -40.50
CA ILE A 96 10.00 0.36 -40.23
C ILE A 96 11.09 0.19 -41.31
N ARG A 97 11.59 1.32 -41.82
CA ARG A 97 12.83 1.41 -42.61
C ARG A 97 13.78 2.40 -41.96
N ASP A 98 15.07 2.10 -42.05
CA ASP A 98 16.16 2.94 -41.57
C ASP A 98 15.99 4.41 -42.00
N GLU A 99 15.95 5.33 -41.03
CA GLU A 99 17.09 6.18 -40.64
C GLU A 99 16.73 6.87 -39.31
N GLY A 100 17.73 7.32 -38.55
CA GLY A 100 17.55 7.63 -37.13
C GLY A 100 16.78 8.91 -36.87
N ASP A 101 15.63 8.79 -36.20
CA ASP A 101 14.99 9.82 -35.37
C ASP A 101 14.22 9.13 -34.24
N ASP A 102 13.84 9.92 -33.24
CA ASP A 102 13.62 9.53 -31.85
C ASP A 102 12.41 8.59 -31.56
N VAL A 103 12.64 7.62 -30.67
CA VAL A 103 11.63 6.66 -30.19
C VAL A 103 10.72 7.27 -29.13
N GLU A 104 11.21 8.21 -28.30
CA GLU A 104 10.37 8.94 -27.33
C GLU A 104 9.28 9.76 -28.06
N THR A 105 9.67 10.50 -29.10
CA THR A 105 8.74 11.28 -29.95
C THR A 105 7.68 10.40 -30.63
N TYR A 106 7.99 9.14 -30.94
CA TYR A 106 6.98 8.20 -31.48
C TYR A 106 5.99 7.76 -30.40
N LEU A 107 6.45 7.48 -29.18
CA LEU A 107 5.58 7.09 -28.06
C LEU A 107 4.67 8.26 -27.61
N ASP A 108 5.21 9.48 -27.55
CA ASP A 108 4.46 10.73 -27.30
C ASP A 108 3.37 11.01 -28.36
N SER A 109 3.46 10.39 -29.55
CA SER A 109 2.50 10.61 -30.65
C SER A 109 1.26 9.72 -30.60
N ILE A 110 1.25 8.68 -29.74
CA ILE A 110 0.12 7.74 -29.61
C ILE A 110 -0.96 8.37 -28.74
N THR A 111 -2.10 8.70 -29.34
CA THR A 111 -3.22 9.31 -28.62
C THR A 111 -3.78 8.37 -27.54
N GLU A 112 -4.34 8.91 -26.46
CA GLU A 112 -4.97 8.12 -25.37
C GLU A 112 -5.97 7.08 -25.91
N ALA A 113 -6.72 7.41 -26.97
CA ALA A 113 -7.66 6.49 -27.62
C ALA A 113 -6.99 5.26 -28.28
N GLU A 114 -5.72 5.37 -28.70
CA GLU A 114 -4.94 4.24 -29.22
C GLU A 114 -4.28 3.43 -28.10
N GLN A 115 -3.90 4.07 -26.99
CA GLN A 115 -3.48 3.36 -25.77
C GLN A 115 -4.64 2.59 -25.12
N GLU A 116 -5.84 3.18 -25.04
CA GLU A 116 -7.09 2.50 -24.65
C GLU A 116 -7.39 1.30 -25.58
N LEU A 117 -7.28 1.47 -26.90
CA LEU A 117 -7.51 0.36 -27.83
C LEU A 117 -6.49 -0.79 -27.67
N LEU A 118 -5.27 -0.49 -27.21
CA LEU A 118 -4.25 -1.49 -26.89
C LEU A 118 -4.51 -2.17 -25.54
N SER A 119 -4.90 -1.44 -24.49
CA SER A 119 -5.21 -2.03 -23.17
C SER A 119 -6.52 -2.83 -23.19
N LEU A 120 -7.59 -2.29 -23.80
CA LEU A 120 -8.88 -2.98 -24.01
C LEU A 120 -8.75 -4.26 -24.84
N SER A 121 -7.66 -4.42 -25.61
CA SER A 121 -7.39 -5.67 -26.34
C SER A 121 -6.94 -6.83 -25.45
N LYS A 122 -6.54 -6.56 -24.20
CA LYS A 122 -6.15 -7.55 -23.19
C LYS A 122 -7.17 -7.73 -22.05
N GLN A 123 -8.18 -6.86 -21.94
CA GLN A 123 -9.09 -6.81 -20.79
C GLN A 123 -10.53 -7.19 -21.18
N TYR A 124 -10.80 -8.50 -21.21
CA TYR A 124 -12.14 -9.10 -21.19
C TYR A 124 -12.11 -10.28 -20.22
N ASP A 125 -12.72 -10.10 -19.04
CA ASP A 125 -13.24 -11.12 -18.10
C ASP A 125 -13.30 -10.63 -16.62
N PHE A 126 -13.31 -9.31 -16.36
CA PHE A 126 -13.73 -8.75 -15.06
C PHE A 126 -14.63 -7.53 -15.25
N ALA A 127 -15.90 -7.69 -14.90
CA ALA A 127 -16.90 -6.64 -14.76
C ALA A 127 -17.71 -6.93 -13.49
N ASP A 128 -18.28 -5.89 -12.88
CA ASP A 128 -19.08 -5.98 -11.65
C ASP A 128 -20.17 -7.05 -11.70
N ASP A 129 -20.24 -7.86 -10.64
CA ASP A 129 -21.46 -8.57 -10.22
C ASP A 129 -21.97 -7.91 -8.92
N SER A 130 -22.46 -6.68 -9.04
CA SER A 130 -23.36 -6.06 -8.08
C SER A 130 -24.62 -5.60 -8.80
N ASP A 131 -25.75 -6.15 -8.38
CA ASP A 131 -27.13 -5.77 -8.68
C ASP A 131 -27.56 -5.67 -10.15
N ASP A 132 -28.22 -6.75 -10.64
CA ASP A 132 -29.56 -6.57 -11.22
C ASP A 132 -30.40 -7.86 -11.15
N PHE A 133 -31.56 -7.76 -10.48
CA PHE A 133 -32.62 -8.78 -10.51
C PHE A 133 -33.47 -8.57 -11.76
N ASP A 134 -33.20 -9.26 -12.87
CA ASP A 134 -34.21 -9.37 -13.94
C ASP A 134 -34.23 -10.71 -14.71
N SER A 135 -35.38 -10.99 -15.30
CA SER A 135 -35.89 -12.34 -15.59
C SER A 135 -35.30 -13.04 -16.83
N ASP A 136 -34.45 -14.05 -16.60
CA ASP A 136 -33.71 -14.77 -17.66
C ASP A 136 -34.49 -15.95 -18.32
N ASP A 137 -35.75 -15.73 -18.73
CA ASP A 137 -36.58 -16.76 -19.39
C ASP A 137 -36.94 -16.45 -20.87
N ASP A 138 -36.89 -15.19 -21.33
CA ASP A 138 -37.30 -14.83 -22.70
C ASP A 138 -36.15 -14.83 -23.74
N ALA A 139 -34.89 -14.73 -23.30
CA ALA A 139 -33.72 -14.75 -24.19
C ALA A 139 -33.46 -16.14 -24.80
N ALA A 140 -33.72 -17.21 -24.04
CA ALA A 140 -33.55 -18.60 -24.48
C ALA A 140 -34.58 -19.02 -25.56
N LEU A 141 -35.78 -18.41 -25.54
CA LEU A 141 -36.84 -18.67 -26.50
C LEU A 141 -36.53 -18.00 -27.86
N ARG A 142 -36.12 -16.72 -27.84
CA ARG A 142 -35.78 -15.95 -29.05
C ARG A 142 -34.62 -16.56 -29.83
N ARG A 143 -33.60 -17.11 -29.15
CA ARG A 143 -32.45 -17.80 -29.78
C ARG A 143 -32.81 -19.13 -30.48
N LYS A 144 -33.90 -19.80 -30.09
CA LYS A 144 -34.39 -21.03 -30.77
C LYS A 144 -35.17 -20.72 -32.05
N VAL A 145 -35.94 -19.63 -32.09
CA VAL A 145 -36.72 -19.23 -33.27
C VAL A 145 -35.80 -18.78 -34.43
N GLN A 146 -34.82 -17.91 -34.17
CA GLN A 146 -33.90 -17.43 -35.23
C GLN A 146 -33.05 -18.56 -35.86
N LYS A 147 -32.64 -19.57 -35.07
CA LYS A 147 -31.89 -20.73 -35.60
C LYS A 147 -32.74 -21.67 -36.49
N GLN A 148 -34.07 -21.66 -36.37
CA GLN A 148 -34.94 -22.41 -37.28
C GLN A 148 -35.22 -21.65 -38.59
N GLU A 149 -35.33 -20.31 -38.58
CA GLU A 149 -35.52 -19.52 -39.81
C GLU A 149 -34.26 -19.45 -40.69
N GLN A 150 -33.07 -19.33 -40.10
CA GLN A 150 -31.82 -19.35 -40.89
C GLN A 150 -31.56 -20.69 -41.58
N ARG A 151 -32.01 -21.82 -41.00
CA ARG A 151 -31.95 -23.14 -41.67
C ARG A 151 -32.89 -23.22 -42.88
N ARG A 152 -34.12 -22.72 -42.78
CA ARG A 152 -35.09 -22.71 -43.90
C ARG A 152 -34.72 -21.78 -45.06
N ARG A 153 -33.90 -20.75 -44.85
CA ARG A 153 -33.44 -19.85 -45.94
C ARG A 153 -32.24 -20.37 -46.76
N ARG A 154 -31.48 -21.37 -46.27
CA ARG A 154 -30.27 -21.88 -46.96
C ARG A 154 -30.52 -23.01 -47.99
N GLU A 155 -31.73 -23.55 -48.10
CA GLU A 155 -32.03 -24.70 -48.97
C GLU A 155 -32.64 -24.36 -50.35
N ARG A 156 -32.74 -23.07 -50.73
CA ARG A 156 -33.46 -22.64 -51.95
C ARG A 156 -32.63 -21.93 -53.02
N LEU A 157 -31.29 -21.99 -52.97
CA LEU A 157 -30.44 -21.23 -53.89
C LEU A 157 -29.53 -22.10 -54.79
N LYS A 158 -29.88 -22.03 -56.09
CA LYS A 158 -29.03 -22.15 -57.29
C LYS A 158 -28.80 -23.57 -57.86
N ALA A 159 -29.53 -23.83 -58.94
CA ALA A 159 -29.41 -25.00 -59.81
C ALA A 159 -28.09 -25.02 -60.62
N LYS A 160 -27.70 -26.23 -61.03
CA LYS A 160 -26.47 -26.56 -61.78
C LYS A 160 -26.67 -26.40 -63.30
N VAL A 161 -25.68 -25.86 -64.04
CA VAL A 161 -25.35 -26.27 -65.44
C VAL A 161 -23.84 -26.05 -65.72
N TRP A 162 -23.13 -27.14 -66.08
CA TRP A 162 -21.86 -27.27 -66.87
C TRP A 162 -20.58 -26.42 -66.53
N THR A 163 -19.33 -26.79 -66.88
CA THR A 163 -18.73 -27.90 -67.67
C THR A 163 -17.38 -28.38 -67.05
N PRO A 164 -16.87 -29.58 -67.40
CA PRO A 164 -15.68 -30.17 -66.78
C PRO A 164 -14.35 -29.84 -67.49
N VAL A 165 -13.73 -28.69 -67.17
CA VAL A 165 -12.30 -28.42 -67.45
C VAL A 165 -11.51 -28.00 -66.19
N LYS A 166 -12.19 -27.88 -65.03
CA LYS A 166 -11.58 -27.39 -63.78
C LYS A 166 -10.88 -28.45 -62.90
N TYR A 167 -11.02 -29.75 -63.20
CA TYR A 167 -10.54 -30.83 -62.32
C TYR A 167 -9.02 -30.82 -62.06
N ALA A 168 -8.19 -30.40 -63.01
CA ALA A 168 -6.74 -30.28 -62.82
C ALA A 168 -6.34 -29.13 -61.85
N ARG A 169 -7.10 -28.02 -61.84
CA ARG A 169 -6.86 -26.91 -60.87
C ARG A 169 -7.38 -27.25 -59.47
N ILE A 170 -8.43 -28.05 -59.37
CA ILE A 170 -8.95 -28.55 -58.09
C ILE A 170 -7.90 -29.48 -57.46
N TRP A 171 -7.41 -30.48 -58.19
CA TRP A 171 -6.37 -31.40 -57.70
C TRP A 171 -5.10 -30.69 -57.21
N ARG A 172 -4.59 -29.69 -57.94
CA ARG A 172 -3.44 -28.89 -57.45
C ARG A 172 -3.74 -28.13 -56.16
N ARG A 173 -4.95 -27.59 -55.98
CA ARG A 173 -5.34 -26.91 -54.72
C ARG A 173 -5.48 -27.89 -53.57
N THR A 174 -6.08 -29.06 -53.78
CA THR A 174 -6.18 -30.11 -52.75
C THR A 174 -4.79 -30.61 -52.34
N LEU A 175 -3.87 -30.79 -53.29
CA LEU A 175 -2.49 -31.19 -53.00
C LEU A 175 -1.77 -30.16 -52.13
N VAL A 176 -1.90 -28.87 -52.43
CA VAL A 176 -1.32 -27.78 -51.61
C VAL A 176 -1.91 -27.77 -50.19
N VAL A 177 -3.23 -27.94 -50.04
CA VAL A 177 -3.87 -28.02 -48.70
C VAL A 177 -3.35 -29.22 -47.91
N VAL A 178 -3.19 -30.39 -48.55
CA VAL A 178 -2.62 -31.59 -47.90
C VAL A 178 -1.15 -31.38 -47.50
N ILE A 179 -0.35 -30.73 -48.34
CA ILE A 179 1.06 -30.40 -48.01
C ILE A 179 1.13 -29.43 -46.83
N VAL A 180 0.28 -28.39 -46.79
CA VAL A 180 0.23 -27.44 -45.66
C VAL A 180 -0.23 -28.13 -44.38
N ALA A 181 -1.25 -28.99 -44.44
CA ALA A 181 -1.71 -29.76 -43.29
C ALA A 181 -0.63 -30.73 -42.76
N LEU A 182 0.10 -31.41 -43.65
CA LEU A 182 1.24 -32.25 -43.27
C LEU A 182 2.40 -31.43 -42.69
N ALA A 183 2.70 -30.26 -43.25
CA ALA A 183 3.73 -29.37 -42.71
C ALA A 183 3.36 -28.86 -41.30
N LEU A 184 2.11 -28.51 -41.06
CA LEU A 184 1.61 -28.12 -39.72
C LEU A 184 1.63 -29.29 -38.74
N LEU A 185 1.29 -30.51 -39.17
CA LEU A 185 1.40 -31.72 -38.33
C LEU A 185 2.85 -32.05 -37.99
N VAL A 186 3.77 -31.98 -38.95
CA VAL A 186 5.21 -32.20 -38.72
C VAL A 186 5.78 -31.10 -37.82
N TRP A 187 5.40 -29.83 -38.02
CA TRP A 187 5.82 -28.72 -37.16
C TRP A 187 5.28 -28.86 -35.73
N GLY A 188 4.02 -29.24 -35.56
CA GLY A 188 3.42 -29.57 -34.26
C GLY A 188 4.12 -30.73 -33.57
N PHE A 189 4.46 -31.80 -34.31
CA PHE A 189 5.22 -32.93 -33.78
C PHE A 189 6.66 -32.56 -33.40
N LEU A 190 7.34 -31.72 -34.20
CA LEU A 190 8.66 -31.20 -33.87
C LEU A 190 8.64 -30.27 -32.65
N ARG A 191 7.62 -29.40 -32.52
CA ARG A 191 7.37 -28.59 -31.32
C ARG A 191 7.13 -29.49 -30.09
N PHE A 192 6.29 -30.51 -30.21
CA PHE A 192 5.99 -31.45 -29.12
C PHE A 192 7.22 -32.25 -28.67
N THR A 193 8.01 -32.77 -29.62
CA THR A 193 9.24 -33.51 -29.32
C THR A 193 10.37 -32.62 -28.79
N ALA A 194 10.43 -31.34 -29.18
CA ALA A 194 11.32 -30.36 -28.57
C ALA A 194 10.89 -30.04 -27.12
N ALA A 195 9.59 -29.82 -26.89
CA ALA A 195 9.03 -29.59 -25.55
C ALA A 195 9.20 -30.79 -24.61
N GLN A 196 9.14 -32.03 -25.12
CA GLN A 196 9.44 -33.25 -24.36
C GLN A 196 10.94 -33.45 -24.08
N ARG A 197 11.84 -32.83 -24.85
CA ARG A 197 13.30 -32.89 -24.63
C ARG A 197 13.79 -31.86 -23.63
N GLN A 198 13.11 -30.73 -23.50
CA GLN A 198 13.28 -29.85 -22.35
C GLN A 198 12.63 -30.54 -21.15
N GLY A 199 13.47 -30.98 -20.19
CA GLY A 199 12.95 -31.43 -18.90
C GLY A 199 12.09 -30.32 -18.27
N PRO A 200 11.13 -30.67 -17.37
CA PRO A 200 10.23 -29.69 -16.77
C PRO A 200 11.05 -28.54 -16.19
N LYS A 201 10.79 -27.30 -16.66
CA LYS A 201 11.53 -26.12 -16.24
C LYS A 201 11.45 -26.01 -14.72
N VAL A 202 12.57 -26.26 -14.05
CA VAL A 202 12.67 -26.17 -12.59
C VAL A 202 12.84 -24.70 -12.27
N TRP A 203 11.79 -24.11 -11.71
CA TRP A 203 11.85 -22.79 -11.10
C TRP A 203 12.46 -22.95 -9.70
N PRO A 204 13.63 -22.37 -9.42
CA PRO A 204 14.15 -22.33 -8.06
C PRO A 204 13.22 -21.45 -7.23
N MET A 205 12.50 -22.05 -6.28
CA MET A 205 11.66 -21.32 -5.32
C MET A 205 12.44 -21.21 -4.01
N LEU A 206 12.70 -19.98 -3.55
CA LEU A 206 13.27 -19.74 -2.24
C LEU A 206 12.25 -20.15 -1.16
N PRO A 207 12.57 -21.12 -0.27
CA PRO A 207 11.65 -21.55 0.76
C PRO A 207 11.68 -20.62 1.97
N SER A 208 10.53 -20.37 2.58
CA SER A 208 10.44 -19.74 3.89
C SER A 208 10.79 -20.75 5.00
N ASP A 209 11.54 -20.29 5.99
CA ASP A 209 11.75 -21.02 7.24
C ASP A 209 10.47 -21.09 8.08
N SER A 210 10.47 -21.96 9.10
CA SER A 210 9.30 -22.21 9.95
C SER A 210 9.55 -21.86 11.41
N TRP A 211 8.59 -21.20 12.05
CA TRP A 211 8.67 -20.79 13.45
C TRP A 211 7.40 -21.13 14.22
N PHE A 212 7.48 -22.15 15.08
CA PHE A 212 6.37 -22.66 15.87
C PHE A 212 6.79 -22.93 17.32
N PRO A 213 5.86 -22.88 18.31
CA PRO A 213 4.48 -22.41 18.18
C PRO A 213 4.40 -20.88 17.95
N SER A 214 3.19 -20.35 17.72
CA SER A 214 2.97 -18.90 17.74
C SER A 214 3.23 -18.35 19.16
N PRO A 215 4.10 -17.33 19.34
CA PRO A 215 4.37 -16.76 20.65
C PRO A 215 3.12 -16.08 21.23
N LYS A 216 2.85 -16.32 22.51
CA LYS A 216 1.77 -15.65 23.22
C LYS A 216 2.12 -14.20 23.55
N GLY A 217 1.11 -13.33 23.58
CA GLY A 217 1.28 -11.96 24.08
C GLY A 217 1.24 -11.85 25.62
N GLY A 218 1.31 -10.62 26.13
CA GLY A 218 1.27 -10.35 27.58
C GLY A 218 2.61 -10.53 28.28
N THR A 219 3.72 -10.32 27.56
CA THR A 219 5.09 -10.49 28.08
C THR A 219 5.75 -9.19 28.51
N LEU A 220 5.21 -8.03 28.09
CA LEU A 220 5.74 -6.70 28.35
C LEU A 220 5.00 -5.99 29.49
N LYS A 221 5.75 -5.28 30.35
CA LYS A 221 5.22 -4.67 31.58
C LYS A 221 4.17 -3.59 31.34
N HIS A 222 4.26 -2.83 30.25
CA HIS A 222 3.30 -1.77 29.90
C HIS A 222 1.99 -2.30 29.27
N TRP A 223 1.94 -3.59 28.93
CA TRP A 223 0.73 -4.31 28.50
C TRP A 223 0.15 -5.21 29.61
N GLU A 224 0.73 -5.22 30.82
CA GLU A 224 0.32 -6.12 31.92
C GLU A 224 -1.14 -5.93 32.33
N GLU A 225 -1.59 -4.68 32.44
CA GLU A 225 -2.96 -4.37 32.88
C GLU A 225 -3.99 -4.73 31.81
N SER A 226 -3.77 -4.34 30.55
CA SER A 226 -4.68 -4.67 29.45
C SER A 226 -4.78 -6.17 29.24
N TYR A 227 -3.68 -6.92 29.35
CA TYR A 227 -3.69 -8.38 29.33
C TYR A 227 -4.39 -9.00 30.54
N ARG A 228 -4.27 -8.42 31.74
CA ARG A 228 -5.00 -8.87 32.94
C ARG A 228 -6.51 -8.63 32.81
N LYS A 229 -6.93 -7.46 32.28
CA LYS A 229 -8.34 -7.17 31.95
C LYS A 229 -8.84 -8.15 30.88
N ALA A 230 -8.09 -8.34 29.79
CA ALA A 230 -8.42 -9.25 28.70
C ALA A 230 -8.56 -10.70 29.19
N GLN A 231 -7.61 -11.21 29.97
CA GLN A 231 -7.68 -12.55 30.57
C GLN A 231 -8.95 -12.74 31.41
N SER A 232 -9.37 -11.71 32.14
CA SER A 232 -10.58 -11.76 32.97
C SER A 232 -11.85 -11.85 32.12
N LEU A 233 -11.89 -11.17 30.95
CA LEU A 233 -13.00 -11.21 30.01
C LEU A 233 -13.04 -12.53 29.21
N VAL A 234 -11.91 -12.91 28.60
CA VAL A 234 -11.76 -14.08 27.71
C VAL A 234 -11.97 -15.42 28.45
N ARG A 235 -11.74 -15.46 29.76
CA ARG A 235 -12.11 -16.62 30.61
C ARG A 235 -13.60 -16.89 30.67
N ASN A 236 -14.44 -15.87 30.49
CA ASN A 236 -15.91 -15.99 30.55
C ASN A 236 -16.55 -16.17 29.17
N MET A 237 -15.80 -16.00 28.09
CA MET A 237 -16.29 -16.19 26.71
C MET A 237 -16.45 -17.68 26.36
N THR A 238 -17.55 -17.99 25.68
CA THR A 238 -17.76 -19.26 24.99
C THR A 238 -16.81 -19.44 23.80
N LEU A 239 -16.75 -20.66 23.23
CA LEU A 239 -15.99 -20.91 21.99
C LEU A 239 -16.53 -20.06 20.83
N ILE A 240 -17.85 -19.93 20.73
CA ILE A 240 -18.56 -19.14 19.71
C ILE A 240 -18.17 -17.66 19.77
N GLU A 241 -18.21 -17.06 20.97
CA GLU A 241 -17.80 -15.67 21.20
C GLU A 241 -16.32 -15.42 20.87
N LYS A 242 -15.45 -16.37 21.21
CA LYS A 242 -14.02 -16.31 20.87
C LYS A 242 -13.81 -16.28 19.35
N VAL A 243 -14.50 -17.14 18.61
CA VAL A 243 -14.38 -17.21 17.15
C VAL A 243 -14.97 -15.95 16.47
N ASN A 244 -16.08 -15.41 16.99
CA ASN A 244 -16.70 -14.16 16.53
C ASN A 244 -15.70 -12.99 16.50
N ILE A 245 -14.92 -12.82 17.57
CA ILE A 245 -13.94 -11.73 17.69
C ILE A 245 -12.78 -11.87 16.67
N THR A 246 -12.44 -13.11 16.28
CA THR A 246 -11.35 -13.39 15.32
C THR A 246 -11.75 -13.35 13.85
N THR A 247 -13.05 -13.37 13.52
CA THR A 247 -13.51 -13.46 12.13
C THR A 247 -14.37 -12.26 11.79
N GLY A 248 -14.08 -11.60 10.67
CA GLY A 248 -14.96 -10.58 10.12
C GLY A 248 -16.32 -11.15 9.69
N THR A 249 -17.35 -10.31 9.64
CA THR A 249 -18.74 -10.73 9.37
C THR A 249 -19.04 -10.97 7.89
N GLY A 250 -18.09 -10.66 7.00
CA GLY A 250 -18.22 -10.68 5.54
C GLY A 250 -18.16 -9.28 4.94
N TRP A 251 -17.76 -9.20 3.67
CA TRP A 251 -17.75 -7.93 2.92
C TRP A 251 -19.18 -7.36 2.83
N GLN A 252 -19.34 -6.07 3.13
CA GLN A 252 -20.63 -5.38 3.19
C GLN A 252 -21.64 -5.95 4.22
N MET A 253 -21.19 -6.76 5.19
CA MET A 253 -22.02 -7.36 6.25
C MET A 253 -21.97 -6.58 7.58
N GLY A 254 -21.81 -5.26 7.50
CA GLY A 254 -21.75 -4.31 8.61
C GLY A 254 -21.44 -2.91 8.09
N MET A 255 -21.35 -1.91 8.97
CA MET A 255 -21.27 -0.49 8.55
C MET A 255 -19.88 -0.06 8.03
N CYS A 256 -18.80 -0.67 8.53
CA CYS A 256 -17.42 -0.35 8.17
C CYS A 256 -16.86 -1.31 7.09
N VAL A 257 -15.70 -1.01 6.49
CA VAL A 257 -15.07 -1.91 5.47
C VAL A 257 -14.62 -3.25 6.05
N GLY A 258 -14.36 -3.32 7.35
CA GLY A 258 -14.26 -4.55 8.13
C GLY A 258 -15.02 -4.45 9.44
N ASN A 259 -15.73 -5.51 9.83
CA ASN A 259 -16.49 -5.57 11.09
C ASN A 259 -16.30 -6.97 11.71
N THR A 260 -16.01 -7.09 13.00
CA THR A 260 -15.95 -8.41 13.68
C THR A 260 -17.31 -8.86 14.19
N GLY A 261 -17.49 -10.14 14.52
CA GLY A 261 -18.61 -10.56 15.36
C GLY A 261 -18.48 -10.02 16.80
N PRO A 262 -19.60 -9.70 17.48
CA PRO A 262 -19.59 -9.32 18.91
C PRO A 262 -19.47 -10.55 19.84
N ALA A 263 -19.17 -10.34 21.11
CA ALA A 263 -19.36 -11.34 22.16
C ALA A 263 -20.39 -10.87 23.20
N GLU A 264 -21.65 -11.25 23.00
CA GLU A 264 -22.81 -10.69 23.69
C GLU A 264 -22.84 -10.98 25.20
N LEU A 265 -22.45 -12.18 25.65
CA LEU A 265 -22.58 -12.58 27.07
C LEU A 265 -21.62 -11.78 27.95
N VAL A 266 -20.42 -11.49 27.42
CA VAL A 266 -19.41 -10.67 28.08
C VAL A 266 -19.45 -9.19 27.67
N LYS A 267 -20.40 -8.80 26.81
CA LYS A 267 -20.54 -7.44 26.25
C LYS A 267 -19.25 -6.92 25.60
N PHE A 268 -18.60 -7.71 24.75
CA PHE A 268 -17.58 -7.18 23.83
C PHE A 268 -18.27 -6.75 22.53
N PRO A 269 -18.09 -5.51 22.05
CA PRO A 269 -18.77 -5.02 20.85
C PRO A 269 -18.22 -5.67 19.57
N SER A 270 -18.95 -5.52 18.47
CA SER A 270 -18.34 -5.62 17.14
C SER A 270 -17.32 -4.50 16.99
N LEU A 271 -16.12 -4.80 16.48
CA LEU A 271 -15.12 -3.78 16.17
C LEU A 271 -15.30 -3.30 14.73
N CYS A 272 -15.38 -1.99 14.55
CA CYS A 272 -15.31 -1.32 13.25
C CYS A 272 -13.84 -1.08 12.85
N LEU A 273 -13.46 -1.57 11.66
CA LEU A 273 -12.16 -1.36 11.04
C LEU A 273 -12.35 -0.53 9.76
N GLN A 274 -11.68 0.62 9.65
CA GLN A 274 -11.89 1.58 8.56
C GLN A 274 -10.60 2.12 7.94
N ASP A 275 -10.58 2.20 6.60
CA ASP A 275 -9.56 2.90 5.81
C ASP A 275 -9.69 4.43 5.97
N GLY A 276 -8.70 5.24 5.59
CA GLY A 276 -7.38 4.91 5.05
C GLY A 276 -6.27 5.71 5.74
N PRO A 277 -5.00 5.61 5.27
CA PRO A 277 -3.85 6.23 5.93
C PRO A 277 -3.79 7.77 5.93
N GLN A 278 -4.79 8.45 5.36
CA GLN A 278 -4.85 9.92 5.18
C GLN A 278 -6.23 10.56 5.42
N GLY A 279 -7.15 9.84 6.08
CA GLY A 279 -8.54 10.27 6.27
C GLY A 279 -9.49 9.07 6.16
N LEU A 280 -10.73 9.20 6.62
CA LEU A 280 -11.67 8.07 6.64
C LEU A 280 -12.29 7.84 5.25
N ARG A 281 -12.07 6.65 4.67
CA ARG A 281 -12.66 6.23 3.40
C ARG A 281 -14.18 6.04 3.56
N TYR A 282 -14.94 6.42 2.54
CA TYR A 282 -16.40 6.28 2.48
C TYR A 282 -17.14 6.90 3.68
N ALA A 283 -16.60 7.98 4.25
CA ALA A 283 -17.24 8.76 5.30
C ALA A 283 -17.47 10.20 4.83
N ASP A 284 -18.59 10.80 5.25
CA ASP A 284 -18.85 12.22 5.08
C ASP A 284 -18.20 13.07 6.19
N HIS A 285 -18.11 14.39 5.98
CA HIS A 285 -17.69 15.38 6.99
C HIS A 285 -16.40 14.98 7.76
N VAL A 286 -15.40 14.52 7.03
CA VAL A 286 -14.06 14.12 7.47
C VAL A 286 -13.00 14.85 6.64
N THR A 287 -11.77 14.94 7.15
CA THR A 287 -10.69 15.67 6.49
C THR A 287 -9.91 14.76 5.55
N ALA A 288 -9.68 15.22 4.31
CA ALA A 288 -8.71 14.65 3.41
C ALA A 288 -7.32 15.26 3.68
N PHE A 289 -6.55 14.60 4.54
CA PHE A 289 -5.18 15.01 4.90
C PHE A 289 -4.20 14.74 3.74
N PRO A 290 -3.02 15.39 3.72
CA PRO A 290 -1.96 15.04 2.78
C PRO A 290 -1.52 13.59 2.95
N ALA A 291 -1.07 12.98 1.87
CA ALA A 291 -0.60 11.60 1.84
C ALA A 291 0.62 11.34 2.74
N GLY A 292 0.94 10.05 2.91
CA GLY A 292 2.16 9.62 3.61
C GLY A 292 3.40 10.28 3.02
N ILE A 293 3.51 10.33 1.69
CA ILE A 293 4.70 10.82 0.99
C ILE A 293 4.93 12.32 1.23
N THR A 294 3.87 13.13 1.17
CA THR A 294 3.88 14.56 1.54
C THR A 294 4.22 14.75 3.01
N THR A 295 3.69 13.90 3.89
CA THR A 295 3.96 13.93 5.33
C THR A 295 5.43 13.60 5.62
N GLY A 296 6.01 12.63 4.89
CA GLY A 296 7.42 12.30 4.91
C GLY A 296 8.29 13.46 4.46
N SER A 297 7.92 14.14 3.36
CA SER A 297 8.60 15.33 2.84
C SER A 297 8.69 16.49 3.83
N THR A 298 7.86 16.53 4.90
CA THR A 298 7.99 17.54 5.96
C THR A 298 9.26 17.37 6.80
N TRP A 299 9.74 16.13 6.98
CA TRP A 299 10.75 15.72 7.97
C TRP A 299 10.48 16.23 9.40
N ASN A 300 9.22 16.50 9.73
CA ASN A 300 8.80 17.15 10.96
C ASN A 300 8.01 16.19 11.88
N ARG A 301 8.68 15.65 12.90
CA ARG A 301 8.07 14.72 13.88
C ARG A 301 6.82 15.28 14.55
N THR A 302 6.79 16.58 14.83
CA THR A 302 5.64 17.24 15.47
C THR A 302 4.44 17.22 14.54
N LEU A 303 4.61 17.58 13.26
CA LEU A 303 3.51 17.53 12.28
C LEU A 303 3.06 16.10 11.95
N MET A 304 3.98 15.14 11.88
CA MET A 304 3.64 13.71 11.74
C MET A 304 2.70 13.26 12.88
N ARG A 305 2.99 13.69 14.11
CA ARG A 305 2.14 13.41 15.28
C ARG A 305 0.82 14.19 15.26
N GLU A 306 0.83 15.49 14.95
CA GLU A 306 -0.38 16.33 14.88
C GLU A 306 -1.38 15.79 13.84
N ARG A 307 -0.90 15.37 12.66
CA ARG A 307 -1.70 14.66 11.65
C ARG A 307 -2.30 13.37 12.21
N GLY A 308 -1.51 12.57 12.92
CA GLY A 308 -1.99 11.37 13.62
C GLY A 308 -3.07 11.66 14.67
N ILE A 309 -2.91 12.72 15.47
CA ILE A 309 -3.90 13.14 16.48
C ILE A 309 -5.22 13.53 15.81
N ALA A 310 -5.17 14.29 14.72
CA ALA A 310 -6.36 14.72 13.99
C ALA A 310 -7.12 13.53 13.39
N MET A 311 -6.44 12.63 12.65
CA MET A 311 -7.05 11.40 12.11
C MET A 311 -7.64 10.51 13.21
N GLY A 312 -6.93 10.33 14.33
CA GLY A 312 -7.44 9.56 15.48
C GLY A 312 -8.67 10.19 16.14
N ARG A 313 -8.76 11.53 16.15
CA ARG A 313 -9.93 12.26 16.66
C ARG A 313 -11.14 12.04 15.74
N GLU A 314 -10.95 12.09 14.43
CA GLU A 314 -12.02 11.82 13.46
C GLU A 314 -12.51 10.37 13.53
N ALA A 315 -11.59 9.40 13.54
CA ALA A 315 -11.90 7.99 13.72
C ALA A 315 -12.71 7.74 15.00
N ARG A 316 -12.33 8.35 16.14
CA ARG A 316 -13.10 8.24 17.40
C ARG A 316 -14.51 8.83 17.25
N LEU A 317 -14.65 10.00 16.64
CA LEU A 317 -15.95 10.69 16.46
C LEU A 317 -16.88 9.95 15.49
N LYS A 318 -16.34 9.23 14.50
CA LYS A 318 -17.09 8.37 13.58
C LYS A 318 -17.36 6.96 14.12
N GLY A 319 -16.85 6.62 15.31
CA GLY A 319 -17.04 5.32 15.95
C GLY A 319 -16.14 4.18 15.46
N VAL A 320 -15.03 4.52 14.81
CA VAL A 320 -14.05 3.56 14.27
C VAL A 320 -13.14 3.06 15.38
N ASN A 321 -13.12 1.74 15.61
CA ASN A 321 -12.26 1.12 16.61
C ASN A 321 -10.81 0.97 16.14
N VAL A 322 -10.62 0.63 14.86
CA VAL A 322 -9.31 0.39 14.24
C VAL A 322 -9.16 1.22 12.96
N LEU A 323 -8.20 2.14 12.93
CA LEU A 323 -7.83 2.89 11.74
C LEU A 323 -6.76 2.12 10.95
N LEU A 324 -7.01 1.87 9.67
CA LEU A 324 -6.17 1.05 8.79
C LEU A 324 -4.97 1.82 8.21
N GLY A 325 -4.18 2.40 9.11
CA GLY A 325 -2.93 3.07 8.82
C GLY A 325 -2.11 3.34 10.08
N PRO A 326 -0.85 3.80 9.94
CA PRO A 326 -0.22 4.22 8.69
C PRO A 326 0.29 3.08 7.80
N SER A 327 0.53 3.39 6.52
CA SER A 327 1.25 2.51 5.60
C SER A 327 2.78 2.75 5.71
N ILE A 328 3.55 1.66 5.68
CA ILE A 328 5.02 1.58 5.69
C ILE A 328 5.58 0.38 4.89
N GLY A 329 4.69 -0.45 4.34
CA GLY A 329 4.98 -1.45 3.32
C GLY A 329 3.96 -1.23 2.20
N PRO A 330 4.33 -0.68 1.02
CA PRO A 330 5.68 -0.58 0.46
C PRO A 330 6.67 0.28 1.25
N ILE A 331 7.93 -0.17 1.32
CA ILE A 331 9.06 0.71 1.65
C ILE A 331 9.37 1.64 0.48
N GLY A 332 9.03 1.26 -0.76
CA GLY A 332 9.32 2.00 -1.98
C GLY A 332 10.48 1.40 -2.78
N MET A 333 10.61 0.07 -2.80
CA MET A 333 11.69 -0.62 -3.53
C MET A 333 11.69 -0.31 -5.03
N MET A 334 10.50 -0.25 -5.64
CA MET A 334 10.31 0.17 -7.02
C MET A 334 9.80 1.61 -7.04
N PRO A 335 10.47 2.61 -7.64
CA PRO A 335 9.96 3.99 -7.71
C PRO A 335 8.66 4.14 -8.52
N ALA A 336 8.34 3.14 -9.34
CA ALA A 336 7.11 2.98 -10.10
C ALA A 336 5.95 2.31 -9.31
N GLY A 337 6.23 1.74 -8.12
CA GLY A 337 5.27 0.99 -7.32
C GLY A 337 4.02 1.80 -6.94
N GLY A 338 2.84 1.23 -7.21
CA GLY A 338 1.57 1.97 -7.27
C GLY A 338 1.12 2.61 -5.96
N ARG A 339 1.55 2.06 -4.81
CA ARG A 339 1.12 2.50 -3.46
C ARG A 339 2.21 3.16 -2.62
N ASN A 340 3.36 3.48 -3.20
CA ASN A 340 4.47 4.13 -2.48
C ASN A 340 4.04 5.42 -1.77
N TRP A 341 3.09 6.14 -2.35
CA TRP A 341 2.58 7.41 -1.86
C TRP A 341 1.81 7.33 -0.54
N GLU A 342 1.27 6.16 -0.19
CA GLU A 342 0.65 5.91 1.12
C GLU A 342 1.70 5.83 2.24
N GLY A 343 2.92 5.41 1.92
CA GLY A 343 4.09 5.39 2.81
C GLY A 343 4.82 6.73 2.84
N PHE A 344 5.88 6.85 3.65
CA PHE A 344 6.52 8.14 3.95
C PHE A 344 7.81 8.46 3.17
N GLY A 345 8.18 7.68 2.17
CA GLY A 345 9.46 7.78 1.45
C GLY A 345 10.19 6.44 1.35
N SER A 346 11.43 6.44 0.86
CA SER A 346 12.19 5.21 0.58
C SER A 346 13.19 4.78 1.67
N ASP A 347 13.45 5.63 2.68
CA ASP A 347 14.37 5.28 3.78
C ASP A 347 13.64 4.70 5.02
N PRO A 348 14.08 3.54 5.56
CA PRO A 348 13.47 2.89 6.73
C PRO A 348 13.53 3.69 8.04
N VAL A 349 14.47 4.61 8.23
CA VAL A 349 14.51 5.48 9.41
C VAL A 349 13.49 6.61 9.27
N LEU A 350 13.36 7.20 8.08
CA LEU A 350 12.30 8.18 7.81
C LEU A 350 10.90 7.56 7.97
N GLN A 351 10.66 6.43 7.29
CA GLN A 351 9.43 5.64 7.40
C GLN A 351 9.13 5.25 8.86
N GLY A 352 10.13 4.72 9.59
CA GLY A 352 9.95 4.27 10.97
C GLY A 352 9.65 5.40 11.97
N VAL A 353 10.28 6.57 11.80
CA VAL A 353 9.98 7.75 12.61
C VAL A 353 8.58 8.29 12.32
N ALA A 354 8.23 8.43 11.04
CA ALA A 354 6.94 8.98 10.62
C ALA A 354 5.76 8.08 11.05
N ALA A 355 5.91 6.76 10.92
CA ALA A 355 4.93 5.81 11.42
C ALA A 355 4.80 5.86 12.94
N ALA A 356 5.92 5.84 13.69
CA ALA A 356 5.90 5.88 15.15
C ALA A 356 5.20 7.13 15.70
N GLU A 357 5.43 8.32 15.12
CA GLU A 357 4.72 9.55 15.52
C GLU A 357 3.25 9.55 15.08
N THR A 358 2.93 9.05 13.87
CA THR A 358 1.54 8.92 13.41
C THR A 358 0.73 7.99 14.30
N ILE A 359 1.29 6.83 14.67
CA ILE A 359 0.69 5.82 15.58
C ILE A 359 0.47 6.44 16.97
N ARG A 360 1.47 7.12 17.53
CA ARG A 360 1.32 7.85 18.81
C ARG A 360 0.20 8.89 18.76
N GLY A 361 0.02 9.56 17.62
CA GLY A 361 -1.07 10.49 17.40
C GLY A 361 -2.44 9.81 17.39
N ILE A 362 -2.62 8.81 16.52
CA ILE A 362 -3.89 8.07 16.38
C ILE A 362 -4.31 7.48 17.73
N GLN A 363 -3.41 6.73 18.36
CA GLN A 363 -3.68 5.97 19.58
C GLN A 363 -3.88 6.86 20.82
N SER A 364 -3.41 8.11 20.81
CA SER A 364 -3.72 9.07 21.88
C SER A 364 -5.20 9.45 21.97
N ASN A 365 -5.99 9.14 20.94
CA ASN A 365 -7.45 9.29 20.96
C ASN A 365 -8.18 8.02 21.40
N GLY A 366 -7.49 6.92 21.71
CA GLY A 366 -8.06 5.61 22.02
C GLY A 366 -8.40 4.75 20.80
N VAL A 367 -8.13 5.23 19.58
CA VAL A 367 -8.31 4.46 18.33
C VAL A 367 -7.11 3.55 18.12
N MET A 368 -7.33 2.28 17.80
CA MET A 368 -6.25 1.34 17.47
C MET A 368 -5.66 1.68 16.10
N ALA A 369 -4.34 1.81 15.98
CA ALA A 369 -3.66 2.03 14.70
C ALA A 369 -3.15 0.70 14.13
N THR A 370 -3.20 0.54 12.80
CA THR A 370 -2.71 -0.64 12.09
C THR A 370 -1.52 -0.31 11.20
N ALA A 371 -0.33 -0.81 11.54
CA ALA A 371 0.82 -0.74 10.64
C ALA A 371 0.65 -1.72 9.46
N LYS A 372 0.66 -1.23 8.21
CA LYS A 372 0.44 -2.03 6.99
C LYS A 372 1.47 -1.75 5.89
N HIS A 373 1.74 -2.64 4.94
CA HIS A 373 1.32 -4.04 4.83
C HIS A 373 2.53 -4.94 5.13
N PHE A 374 2.43 -5.83 6.14
CA PHE A 374 3.51 -6.67 6.64
C PHE A 374 3.57 -8.01 5.88
N LEU A 375 4.51 -8.26 4.98
CA LEU A 375 5.68 -7.45 4.60
C LEU A 375 5.98 -7.68 3.12
N MET A 376 6.70 -6.75 2.48
CA MET A 376 7.18 -6.86 1.08
C MET A 376 6.12 -6.66 -0.02
N ASN A 377 5.04 -5.90 0.24
CA ASN A 377 4.10 -5.50 -0.82
C ASN A 377 4.65 -4.27 -1.55
N GLU A 378 5.67 -4.49 -2.38
CA GLU A 378 6.44 -3.42 -3.04
C GLU A 378 5.97 -3.09 -4.46
N GLN A 379 5.07 -3.90 -5.02
CA GLN A 379 4.42 -3.67 -6.32
C GLN A 379 3.00 -4.24 -6.31
N GLU A 380 2.12 -3.69 -7.14
CA GLU A 380 0.72 -4.12 -7.23
C GLU A 380 0.49 -5.23 -8.26
N HIS A 381 1.26 -5.27 -9.35
CA HIS A 381 1.18 -6.35 -10.34
C HIS A 381 1.39 -7.71 -9.69
N PHE A 382 0.41 -8.61 -9.85
CA PHE A 382 0.38 -9.96 -9.27
C PHE A 382 0.31 -10.04 -7.74
N ARG A 383 -0.06 -8.97 -7.04
CA ARG A 383 -0.19 -8.97 -5.57
C ARG A 383 -1.26 -9.97 -5.07
N GLN A 384 -2.40 -10.09 -5.76
CA GLN A 384 -3.49 -11.00 -5.42
C GLN A 384 -3.59 -12.20 -6.39
N PRO A 385 -4.07 -13.37 -5.93
CA PRO A 385 -4.58 -14.41 -6.82
C PRO A 385 -5.78 -13.94 -7.64
N PHE A 386 -5.86 -14.39 -8.89
CA PHE A 386 -6.92 -14.17 -9.88
C PHE A 386 -7.05 -12.75 -10.46
N GLU A 387 -6.66 -11.69 -9.75
CA GLU A 387 -6.66 -10.28 -10.20
C GLU A 387 -6.04 -10.10 -11.60
N TRP A 388 -5.00 -10.87 -11.92
CA TRP A 388 -4.26 -10.84 -13.19
C TRP A 388 -4.42 -12.10 -14.05
N GLY A 389 -5.47 -12.89 -13.83
CA GLY A 389 -5.69 -14.17 -14.51
C GLY A 389 -4.74 -15.31 -14.08
N ILE A 390 -3.95 -15.12 -13.01
CA ILE A 390 -3.03 -16.10 -12.44
C ILE A 390 -3.57 -16.57 -11.10
N SER A 391 -3.67 -17.87 -10.85
CA SER A 391 -4.27 -18.42 -9.62
C SER A 391 -3.45 -18.29 -8.34
N THR A 392 -2.34 -17.54 -8.37
CA THR A 392 -1.41 -17.34 -7.26
C THR A 392 -0.84 -15.92 -7.28
N ALA A 393 -0.68 -15.33 -6.10
CA ALA A 393 0.09 -14.11 -5.93
C ALA A 393 1.58 -14.32 -6.24
N LEU A 394 2.31 -13.22 -6.45
CA LEU A 394 3.77 -13.21 -6.53
C LEU A 394 4.44 -13.63 -5.21
N SER A 395 5.73 -13.95 -5.29
CA SER A 395 6.62 -14.12 -4.15
C SER A 395 7.73 -13.08 -4.15
N SER A 396 7.72 -12.20 -3.15
CA SER A 396 8.82 -11.29 -2.83
C SER A 396 9.89 -12.08 -2.06
N ASN A 397 11.00 -12.38 -2.71
CA ASN A 397 12.04 -13.24 -2.18
C ASN A 397 13.17 -12.39 -1.58
N VAL A 398 13.27 -12.29 -0.26
CA VAL A 398 14.16 -11.33 0.43
C VAL A 398 15.18 -12.03 1.32
N GLY A 399 16.41 -11.51 1.31
CA GLY A 399 17.48 -11.95 2.19
C GLY A 399 17.26 -11.50 3.64
N ASP A 400 17.55 -12.37 4.61
CA ASP A 400 17.33 -12.13 6.05
C ASP A 400 17.96 -10.81 6.55
N ARG A 401 19.10 -10.40 5.99
CA ARG A 401 19.73 -9.10 6.31
C ARG A 401 18.95 -7.90 5.79
N ALA A 402 18.54 -7.89 4.51
CA ALA A 402 17.76 -6.81 3.93
C ALA A 402 16.39 -6.69 4.62
N LEU A 403 15.78 -7.82 4.98
CA LEU A 403 14.56 -7.87 5.77
C LEU A 403 14.70 -7.09 7.09
N HIS A 404 15.75 -7.32 7.88
CA HIS A 404 15.93 -6.65 9.19
C HIS A 404 16.45 -5.20 9.08
N GLU A 405 17.33 -4.90 8.12
CA GLU A 405 17.95 -3.56 7.95
C GLU A 405 17.10 -2.56 7.14
N VAL A 406 16.10 -3.04 6.39
CA VAL A 406 15.22 -2.22 5.55
C VAL A 406 13.75 -2.45 5.90
N PHE A 407 13.17 -3.56 5.46
CA PHE A 407 11.71 -3.70 5.40
C PHE A 407 11.04 -3.83 6.78
N ALA A 408 11.61 -4.62 7.70
CA ALA A 408 11.07 -4.80 9.05
C ALA A 408 11.45 -3.66 10.03
N TRP A 409 12.41 -2.79 9.66
CA TRP A 409 12.85 -1.68 10.50
C TRP A 409 11.72 -0.71 10.91
N PRO A 410 10.87 -0.18 9.99
CA PRO A 410 9.78 0.71 10.37
C PRO A 410 8.69 0.00 11.20
N PHE A 411 8.47 -1.30 11.00
CA PHE A 411 7.57 -2.10 11.85
C PHE A 411 8.12 -2.26 13.27
N ALA A 412 9.44 -2.45 13.43
CA ALA A 412 10.08 -2.46 14.75
C ALA A 412 9.86 -1.14 15.51
N GLU A 413 9.97 0.01 14.84
CA GLU A 413 9.70 1.31 15.45
C GLU A 413 8.19 1.54 15.73
N SER A 414 7.31 1.00 14.87
CA SER A 414 5.85 1.00 15.10
C SER A 414 5.47 0.20 16.35
N ILE A 415 6.12 -0.95 16.60
CA ILE A 415 5.89 -1.75 17.81
C ILE A 415 6.43 -1.04 19.06
N ARG A 416 7.51 -0.25 18.94
CA ARG A 416 7.99 0.66 20.01
C ARG A 416 7.12 1.92 20.20
N ALA A 417 6.18 2.16 19.29
CA ALA A 417 5.11 3.14 19.43
C ALA A 417 3.81 2.50 19.94
N ASP A 418 3.88 1.25 20.43
CA ASP A 418 2.76 0.46 20.94
C ASP A 418 1.64 0.24 19.91
N VAL A 419 1.97 0.05 18.63
CA VAL A 419 0.95 -0.19 17.59
C VAL A 419 0.00 -1.34 17.98
N ALA A 420 -1.30 -1.10 17.90
CA ALA A 420 -2.34 -2.03 18.33
C ALA A 420 -2.48 -3.25 17.40
N SER A 421 -2.32 -3.01 16.10
CA SER A 421 -2.54 -4.01 15.05
C SER A 421 -1.47 -3.95 13.96
N VAL A 422 -1.25 -5.09 13.32
CA VAL A 422 -0.42 -5.20 12.11
C VAL A 422 -1.24 -5.93 11.05
N MET A 423 -1.28 -5.39 9.84
CA MET A 423 -1.97 -6.02 8.71
C MET A 423 -0.96 -6.82 7.89
N CYS A 424 -1.17 -8.13 7.76
CA CYS A 424 -0.35 -8.95 6.88
C CYS A 424 -0.77 -8.80 5.41
N SER A 425 0.20 -8.78 4.51
CA SER A 425 0.01 -8.44 3.09
C SER A 425 -0.49 -9.61 2.21
N TYR A 426 -0.91 -9.29 0.98
CA TYR A 426 -1.47 -10.25 0.01
C TYR A 426 -0.49 -11.34 -0.48
N GLN A 427 0.69 -10.89 -0.89
CA GLN A 427 1.67 -11.68 -1.61
C GLN A 427 2.40 -12.70 -0.73
N MET A 428 3.14 -13.61 -1.38
CA MET A 428 4.06 -14.50 -0.69
C MET A 428 5.37 -13.79 -0.36
N VAL A 429 6.00 -14.21 0.73
CA VAL A 429 7.40 -13.88 1.05
C VAL A 429 8.15 -15.19 1.19
N ASN A 430 9.23 -15.36 0.41
CA ASN A 430 9.94 -16.64 0.27
C ASN A 430 8.97 -17.83 0.07
N ASN A 431 8.03 -17.67 -0.88
CA ASN A 431 7.03 -18.66 -1.30
C ASN A 431 6.10 -19.18 -0.18
N SER A 432 5.81 -18.35 0.82
CA SER A 432 4.72 -18.54 1.80
C SER A 432 3.93 -17.23 1.94
N HIS A 433 2.59 -17.28 1.79
CA HIS A 433 1.71 -16.10 1.92
C HIS A 433 1.94 -15.38 3.25
N ALA A 434 2.07 -14.06 3.24
CA ALA A 434 2.46 -13.31 4.44
C ALA A 434 1.52 -13.54 5.64
N CYS A 435 0.21 -13.69 5.39
CA CYS A 435 -0.80 -14.01 6.41
C CYS A 435 -0.78 -15.45 6.97
N GLU A 436 0.13 -16.31 6.52
CA GLU A 436 0.41 -17.63 7.12
C GLU A 436 1.91 -17.93 7.26
N ASN A 437 2.76 -16.93 6.97
CA ASN A 437 4.20 -17.08 7.02
C ASN A 437 4.70 -17.06 8.47
N SER A 438 4.94 -18.26 9.00
CA SER A 438 5.35 -18.42 10.40
C SER A 438 6.69 -17.75 10.75
N LYS A 439 7.70 -17.72 9.86
CA LYS A 439 8.94 -16.97 10.15
C LYS A 439 8.69 -15.47 10.26
N LEU A 440 7.83 -14.89 9.41
CA LEU A 440 7.44 -13.48 9.52
C LEU A 440 6.60 -13.19 10.76
N LEU A 441 5.46 -13.86 10.94
CA LEU A 441 4.48 -13.51 11.97
C LEU A 441 4.87 -14.03 13.36
N ASN A 442 5.30 -15.30 13.46
CA ASN A 442 5.67 -15.89 14.75
C ASN A 442 7.10 -15.51 15.14
N GLY A 443 8.07 -15.70 14.23
CA GLY A 443 9.49 -15.50 14.51
C GLY A 443 9.89 -14.03 14.63
N ILE A 444 9.71 -13.27 13.55
CA ILE A 444 10.14 -11.87 13.48
C ILE A 444 9.16 -10.97 14.26
N LEU A 445 7.88 -10.95 13.90
CA LEU A 445 6.93 -10.00 14.47
C LEU A 445 6.63 -10.26 15.97
N LYS A 446 6.17 -11.48 16.31
CA LYS A 446 5.70 -11.79 17.67
C LYS A 446 6.81 -12.09 18.67
N ASP A 447 7.85 -12.84 18.30
CA ASP A 447 8.93 -13.18 19.24
C ASP A 447 10.09 -12.18 19.25
N GLU A 448 10.67 -11.87 18.08
CA GLU A 448 11.82 -10.98 18.02
C GLU A 448 11.43 -9.53 18.30
N LEU A 449 10.54 -8.95 17.49
CA LEU A 449 10.06 -7.58 17.69
C LEU A 449 9.09 -7.45 18.88
N GLY A 450 8.72 -8.57 19.52
CA GLY A 450 7.96 -8.58 20.77
C GLY A 450 6.53 -8.04 20.65
N PHE A 451 5.90 -8.13 19.48
CA PHE A 451 4.57 -7.58 19.21
C PHE A 451 3.48 -8.15 20.14
N GLN A 452 2.84 -7.25 20.90
CA GLN A 452 1.75 -7.59 21.84
C GLN A 452 0.36 -7.50 21.20
N GLY A 453 0.18 -6.67 20.17
CA GLY A 453 -1.10 -6.51 19.48
C GLY A 453 -1.56 -7.75 18.69
N PHE A 454 -2.55 -7.55 17.82
CA PHE A 454 -3.12 -8.61 16.97
C PHE A 454 -2.73 -8.43 15.50
N VAL A 455 -2.52 -9.56 14.79
CA VAL A 455 -2.32 -9.56 13.34
C VAL A 455 -3.66 -9.74 12.63
N GLN A 456 -4.07 -8.76 11.83
CA GLN A 456 -5.20 -8.90 10.91
C GLN A 456 -4.71 -9.23 9.49
N SER A 457 -5.57 -9.82 8.66
CA SER A 457 -5.32 -9.89 7.22
C SER A 457 -5.65 -8.57 6.53
N ASP A 458 -4.98 -8.32 5.42
CA ASP A 458 -5.54 -7.52 4.31
C ASP A 458 -6.75 -8.29 3.70
N TRP A 459 -7.59 -7.62 2.91
CA TRP A 459 -8.93 -8.13 2.54
C TRP A 459 -8.87 -9.33 1.58
N LEU A 460 -9.14 -10.54 2.06
CA LEU A 460 -8.90 -11.85 1.38
C LEU A 460 -7.42 -12.29 1.26
N ALA A 461 -6.49 -11.64 1.97
CA ALA A 461 -5.10 -12.10 2.04
C ALA A 461 -4.93 -13.41 2.84
N GLN A 462 -5.94 -13.83 3.62
CA GLN A 462 -5.97 -15.14 4.25
C GLN A 462 -6.17 -16.25 3.19
N ARG A 463 -5.20 -17.16 3.05
CA ARG A 463 -5.26 -18.25 2.04
C ARG A 463 -5.46 -19.67 2.61
N SER A 464 -5.54 -19.82 3.93
CA SER A 464 -5.89 -21.09 4.60
C SER A 464 -6.57 -20.86 5.96
N GLY A 465 -7.28 -21.86 6.47
CA GLY A 465 -7.83 -21.82 7.84
C GLY A 465 -6.79 -22.18 8.91
N ILE A 466 -6.31 -23.43 8.90
CA ILE A 466 -5.41 -23.96 9.94
C ILE A 466 -4.00 -23.36 9.86
N ASN A 467 -3.42 -23.22 8.67
CA ASN A 467 -2.03 -22.77 8.55
C ASN A 467 -1.88 -21.27 8.88
N SER A 468 -2.84 -20.41 8.54
CA SER A 468 -2.85 -19.01 8.98
C SER A 468 -2.96 -18.87 10.51
N ALA A 469 -3.86 -19.64 11.12
CA ALA A 469 -4.06 -19.65 12.57
C ALA A 469 -2.80 -20.06 13.34
N LEU A 470 -2.13 -21.14 12.92
CA LEU A 470 -0.88 -21.62 13.52
C LEU A 470 0.32 -20.73 13.13
N GLY A 471 0.30 -20.21 11.90
CA GLY A 471 1.34 -19.35 11.30
C GLY A 471 1.40 -17.96 11.92
N GLY A 472 0.34 -17.49 12.58
CA GLY A 472 0.37 -16.32 13.46
C GLY A 472 -0.73 -15.29 13.25
N LEU A 473 -1.64 -15.47 12.30
CA LEU A 473 -2.80 -14.60 12.08
C LEU A 473 -3.73 -14.63 13.30
N ASP A 474 -4.25 -13.48 13.74
CA ASP A 474 -5.20 -13.36 14.86
C ASP A 474 -6.61 -12.92 14.44
N MET A 475 -6.75 -12.20 13.32
CA MET A 475 -8.03 -11.71 12.80
C MET A 475 -8.12 -11.88 11.28
N SER A 476 -9.23 -12.45 10.79
CA SER A 476 -9.55 -12.59 9.36
C SER A 476 -10.45 -11.46 8.89
N MET A 477 -10.06 -10.76 7.83
CA MET A 477 -10.81 -9.65 7.20
C MET A 477 -10.94 -9.83 5.67
N PRO A 478 -12.10 -9.51 5.07
CA PRO A 478 -13.36 -9.08 5.72
C PRO A 478 -14.12 -10.24 6.40
N GLY A 479 -13.58 -11.46 6.35
CA GLY A 479 -14.17 -12.67 6.94
C GLY A 479 -14.52 -13.74 5.90
N ASP A 480 -14.82 -13.34 4.67
CA ASP A 480 -14.89 -14.23 3.50
C ASP A 480 -13.53 -14.91 3.24
N GLY A 481 -13.55 -16.05 2.54
CA GLY A 481 -12.40 -16.94 2.39
C GLY A 481 -11.54 -16.65 1.15
N LEU A 482 -11.76 -17.43 0.08
CA LEU A 482 -10.93 -17.36 -1.13
C LEU A 482 -11.50 -16.45 -2.23
N HIS A 483 -12.77 -16.04 -2.08
CA HIS A 483 -13.54 -15.25 -3.04
C HIS A 483 -14.35 -14.17 -2.29
N TRP A 484 -14.66 -13.07 -2.98
CA TRP A 484 -15.46 -11.97 -2.43
C TRP A 484 -16.93 -12.34 -2.31
N THR A 485 -17.59 -11.91 -1.22
CA THR A 485 -19.05 -11.91 -1.03
C THR A 485 -19.77 -13.25 -1.18
N ASP A 486 -19.07 -14.39 -1.08
CA ASP A 486 -19.69 -15.71 -1.22
C ASP A 486 -20.17 -16.30 0.12
N GLY A 487 -19.85 -15.67 1.25
CA GLY A 487 -20.23 -16.11 2.59
C GLY A 487 -19.50 -17.36 3.08
N LYS A 488 -18.39 -17.76 2.43
CA LYS A 488 -17.60 -18.94 2.79
C LYS A 488 -16.27 -18.54 3.43
N SER A 489 -16.27 -18.43 4.76
CA SER A 489 -15.05 -18.16 5.52
C SER A 489 -14.08 -19.35 5.56
N LEU A 490 -12.78 -19.06 5.62
CA LEU A 490 -11.73 -20.02 6.01
C LEU A 490 -11.64 -20.20 7.53
N TRP A 491 -12.21 -19.26 8.30
CA TRP A 491 -12.43 -19.34 9.75
C TRP A 491 -13.94 -19.37 10.03
N GLY A 492 -14.46 -18.51 10.91
CA GLY A 492 -15.84 -18.61 11.41
C GLY A 492 -16.12 -20.04 11.88
N ARG A 493 -17.20 -20.65 11.35
CA ARG A 493 -17.56 -22.05 11.60
C ARG A 493 -16.41 -23.07 11.42
N GLU A 494 -15.48 -22.85 10.50
CA GLU A 494 -14.37 -23.78 10.29
C GLU A 494 -13.28 -23.64 11.35
N LEU A 495 -13.09 -22.45 11.95
CA LEU A 495 -12.23 -22.26 13.12
C LEU A 495 -12.84 -22.94 14.36
N THR A 496 -14.17 -22.82 14.54
CA THR A 496 -14.92 -23.56 15.56
C THR A 496 -14.72 -25.08 15.42
N ARG A 497 -14.88 -25.62 14.20
CA ARG A 497 -14.65 -27.04 13.90
C ARG A 497 -13.20 -27.45 14.17
N ALA A 498 -12.23 -26.65 13.73
CA ALA A 498 -10.80 -26.94 13.87
C ALA A 498 -10.32 -26.96 15.33
N VAL A 499 -10.92 -26.14 16.21
CA VAL A 499 -10.64 -26.19 17.64
C VAL A 499 -11.26 -27.43 18.30
N LEU A 500 -12.52 -27.75 17.99
CA LEU A 500 -13.19 -28.94 18.53
C LEU A 500 -12.51 -30.25 18.11
N ASN A 501 -12.04 -30.33 16.85
CA ASN A 501 -11.34 -31.52 16.35
C ASN A 501 -9.84 -31.55 16.66
N THR A 502 -9.34 -30.60 17.47
CA THR A 502 -7.95 -30.46 17.94
C THR A 502 -6.89 -30.16 16.88
N SER A 503 -7.27 -29.85 15.64
CA SER A 503 -6.32 -29.39 14.61
C SER A 503 -5.77 -27.98 14.86
N ILE A 504 -6.51 -27.15 15.60
CA ILE A 504 -6.00 -25.92 16.21
C ILE A 504 -6.10 -26.06 17.74
N PRO A 505 -5.00 -25.90 18.50
CA PRO A 505 -5.07 -25.91 19.96
C PRO A 505 -5.96 -24.78 20.48
N MET A 506 -6.84 -25.08 21.44
CA MET A 506 -7.66 -24.07 22.15
C MET A 506 -6.82 -22.90 22.67
N GLU A 507 -5.57 -23.18 23.07
CA GLU A 507 -4.64 -22.15 23.55
C GLU A 507 -4.21 -21.13 22.49
N ARG A 508 -4.19 -21.53 21.21
CA ARG A 508 -3.93 -20.59 20.11
C ARG A 508 -5.12 -19.64 19.91
N LEU A 509 -6.36 -20.17 19.92
CA LEU A 509 -7.57 -19.34 19.87
C LEU A 509 -7.65 -18.39 21.08
N ASN A 510 -7.32 -18.88 22.29
CA ASN A 510 -7.26 -18.03 23.47
C ASN A 510 -6.28 -16.86 23.26
N ASP A 511 -5.07 -17.08 22.73
CA ASP A 511 -4.11 -16.00 22.46
C ASP A 511 -4.59 -15.00 21.41
N MET A 512 -5.20 -15.46 20.30
CA MET A 512 -5.79 -14.59 19.27
C MET A 512 -6.77 -13.58 19.89
N VAL A 513 -7.75 -14.09 20.64
CA VAL A 513 -8.78 -13.27 21.28
C VAL A 513 -8.18 -12.41 22.39
N THR A 514 -7.21 -12.93 23.14
CA THR A 514 -6.52 -12.14 24.18
C THR A 514 -5.81 -10.94 23.57
N ARG A 515 -5.12 -11.08 22.43
CA ARG A 515 -4.44 -9.97 21.73
C ARG A 515 -5.42 -8.87 21.31
N ILE A 516 -6.56 -9.25 20.72
CA ILE A 516 -7.60 -8.32 20.26
C ILE A 516 -8.24 -7.59 21.45
N VAL A 517 -8.65 -8.33 22.49
CA VAL A 517 -9.29 -7.77 23.69
C VAL A 517 -8.28 -6.96 24.52
N ALA A 518 -7.00 -7.34 24.56
CA ALA A 518 -5.95 -6.55 25.22
C ALA A 518 -5.71 -5.23 24.48
N ALA A 519 -5.65 -5.21 23.15
CA ALA A 519 -5.55 -3.97 22.39
C ALA A 519 -6.75 -3.05 22.66
N TRP A 520 -7.98 -3.58 22.67
CA TRP A 520 -9.19 -2.84 23.04
C TRP A 520 -9.10 -2.19 24.43
N TYR A 521 -8.60 -2.93 25.43
CA TYR A 521 -8.34 -2.39 26.78
C TYR A 521 -7.12 -1.46 26.88
N GLN A 522 -6.09 -1.62 26.03
CA GLN A 522 -4.87 -0.82 26.04
C GLN A 522 -5.15 0.62 25.60
N PHE A 523 -6.15 0.81 24.74
CA PHE A 523 -6.56 2.10 24.19
C PHE A 523 -7.92 2.58 24.74
N GLU A 524 -8.29 2.09 25.93
CA GLU A 524 -9.43 2.58 26.74
C GLU A 524 -10.78 2.55 25.99
N GLN A 525 -10.94 1.61 25.05
CA GLN A 525 -12.20 1.44 24.31
C GLN A 525 -13.31 0.80 25.15
N ASP A 526 -12.99 0.31 26.36
CA ASP A 526 -13.95 -0.09 27.38
C ASP A 526 -14.74 1.09 27.99
N GLU A 527 -14.18 2.30 27.91
CA GLU A 527 -14.77 3.55 28.42
C GLU A 527 -15.55 4.33 27.33
N TRP A 528 -15.69 3.77 26.11
CA TRP A 528 -16.49 4.37 25.03
C TRP A 528 -18.00 4.12 25.26
N GLU A 529 -18.85 4.99 24.71
CA GLU A 529 -20.30 4.77 24.75
C GLU A 529 -20.64 3.44 24.03
N ARG A 530 -21.55 2.67 24.63
CA ARG A 530 -21.94 1.36 24.07
C ARG A 530 -22.69 1.55 22.76
N PRO A 531 -22.49 0.65 21.77
CA PRO A 531 -23.30 0.66 20.56
C PRO A 531 -24.76 0.28 20.87
N PRO A 532 -25.68 0.53 19.91
CA PRO A 532 -27.05 0.04 20.00
C PRO A 532 -27.10 -1.48 20.24
N PRO A 533 -28.05 -1.98 21.05
CA PRO A 533 -29.16 -1.26 21.69
C PRO A 533 -28.84 -0.68 23.08
N GLU A 534 -27.59 -0.76 23.57
CA GLU A 534 -27.23 -0.35 24.95
C GLU A 534 -26.84 1.12 25.09
N GLY A 535 -26.54 1.79 23.99
CA GLY A 535 -26.23 3.23 23.90
C GLY A 535 -26.22 3.71 22.44
N ASN A 536 -25.65 4.89 22.20
CA ASN A 536 -25.58 5.52 20.88
C ASN A 536 -24.15 5.57 20.30
N GLY A 537 -23.23 4.77 20.86
CA GLY A 537 -21.86 4.66 20.34
C GLY A 537 -21.75 3.72 19.13
N GLY A 538 -20.51 3.36 18.78
CA GLY A 538 -20.22 2.57 17.57
C GLY A 538 -20.26 3.41 16.29
N PRO A 539 -20.13 2.78 15.11
CA PRO A 539 -20.07 3.48 13.83
C PRO A 539 -21.36 4.25 13.54
N ASN A 540 -21.21 5.49 13.07
CA ASN A 540 -22.32 6.42 12.81
C ASN A 540 -22.40 6.89 11.33
N PHE A 541 -21.73 6.15 10.45
CA PHE A 541 -21.73 6.32 9.00
C PHE A 541 -21.69 4.94 8.32
N SER A 542 -22.04 4.86 7.03
CA SER A 542 -21.98 3.63 6.24
C SER A 542 -20.97 3.73 5.10
N SER A 543 -20.07 2.76 4.99
CA SER A 543 -19.17 2.61 3.85
C SER A 543 -19.89 2.40 2.50
N TRP A 544 -21.19 2.10 2.49
CA TRP A 544 -21.88 1.54 1.33
C TRP A 544 -22.97 2.45 0.75
N THR A 545 -23.29 3.57 1.40
CA THR A 545 -24.29 4.53 0.92
C THR A 545 -24.08 5.89 1.58
N GLY A 546 -24.33 6.97 0.83
CA GLY A 546 -24.42 8.33 1.38
C GLY A 546 -25.83 8.72 1.88
N GLY A 547 -26.81 7.83 1.76
CA GLY A 547 -28.18 8.04 2.24
C GLY A 547 -28.30 7.91 3.76
N ASP A 548 -29.26 8.62 4.36
CA ASP A 548 -29.49 8.61 5.81
C ASP A 548 -29.95 7.23 6.30
N VAL A 549 -30.87 6.63 5.55
CA VAL A 549 -31.40 5.28 5.74
C VAL A 549 -30.81 4.33 4.70
N GLY A 550 -30.37 3.15 5.16
CA GLY A 550 -29.75 2.14 4.31
C GLY A 550 -29.79 0.73 4.92
N TRP A 551 -29.32 -0.24 4.15
CA TRP A 551 -29.18 -1.62 4.60
C TRP A 551 -28.09 -1.73 5.68
N LEU A 552 -28.40 -2.43 6.79
CA LEU A 552 -27.38 -2.79 7.79
C LEU A 552 -26.39 -3.84 7.24
N HIS A 553 -26.85 -4.66 6.30
CA HIS A 553 -26.08 -5.72 5.66
C HIS A 553 -26.19 -5.58 4.14
N ALA A 554 -25.59 -4.54 3.57
CA ALA A 554 -25.66 -4.24 2.14
C ALA A 554 -25.22 -5.39 1.21
N GLY A 555 -24.36 -6.30 1.69
CA GLY A 555 -23.98 -7.52 0.96
C GLY A 555 -25.06 -8.62 0.90
N SER A 556 -26.24 -8.39 1.50
CA SER A 556 -27.32 -9.37 1.70
C SER A 556 -28.70 -8.80 1.40
N ASN A 557 -29.69 -9.69 1.30
CA ASN A 557 -31.08 -9.37 0.93
C ASN A 557 -32.08 -9.67 2.07
N ASP A 558 -31.66 -9.44 3.31
CA ASP A 558 -32.36 -9.87 4.52
C ASP A 558 -33.55 -8.99 4.95
N GLY A 559 -33.69 -7.79 4.38
CA GLY A 559 -34.76 -6.85 4.73
C GLY A 559 -34.38 -5.78 5.78
N LEU A 560 -33.16 -5.80 6.34
CA LEU A 560 -32.79 -4.99 7.50
C LEU A 560 -32.31 -3.58 7.12
N TYR A 561 -33.24 -2.63 7.10
CA TYR A 561 -32.97 -1.19 7.01
C TYR A 561 -32.87 -0.51 8.38
N ALA A 562 -31.98 0.47 8.49
CA ALA A 562 -31.87 1.38 9.63
C ALA A 562 -31.35 2.77 9.20
N VAL A 563 -31.30 3.72 10.13
CA VAL A 563 -30.47 4.93 9.96
C VAL A 563 -29.01 4.51 10.03
N VAL A 564 -28.25 4.71 8.96
CA VAL A 564 -26.86 4.28 8.83
C VAL A 564 -25.88 5.44 8.69
N ASN A 565 -26.34 6.64 8.33
CA ASN A 565 -25.55 7.87 8.36
C ASN A 565 -26.17 8.90 9.30
N GLN A 566 -25.36 9.43 10.22
CA GLN A 566 -25.74 10.49 11.16
C GLN A 566 -25.11 11.86 10.84
N TYR A 567 -24.32 11.95 9.77
CA TYR A 567 -23.68 13.19 9.28
C TYR A 567 -22.87 13.96 10.34
N ILE A 568 -22.21 13.23 11.25
CA ILE A 568 -21.39 13.81 12.33
C ILE A 568 -20.18 14.53 11.73
N ASP A 569 -20.07 15.84 11.94
CA ASP A 569 -18.88 16.60 11.53
C ASP A 569 -17.69 16.34 12.44
N ALA A 570 -16.68 15.67 11.87
CA ALA A 570 -15.48 15.25 12.57
C ALA A 570 -14.30 16.23 12.39
N GLN A 571 -14.37 17.12 11.39
CA GLN A 571 -13.26 17.99 10.94
C GLN A 571 -12.86 19.08 11.94
N GLY A 572 -13.75 19.41 12.88
CA GLY A 572 -13.58 20.54 13.78
C GLY A 572 -13.78 21.90 13.10
N THR A 573 -13.84 22.98 13.89
CA THR A 573 -14.10 24.34 13.39
C THR A 573 -13.21 25.39 14.05
N GLY A 574 -13.04 26.54 13.38
CA GLY A 574 -12.24 27.64 13.89
C GLY A 574 -10.78 27.23 14.12
N PRO A 575 -10.14 27.60 15.25
CA PRO A 575 -8.76 27.21 15.55
C PRO A 575 -8.51 25.71 15.66
N GLU A 576 -9.57 24.91 15.86
CA GLU A 576 -9.53 23.45 16.02
C GLU A 576 -9.79 22.70 14.71
N ALA A 577 -9.97 23.41 13.59
CA ALA A 577 -10.24 22.78 12.30
C ALA A 577 -9.01 22.00 11.80
N HIS A 578 -9.19 20.71 11.51
CA HIS A 578 -8.13 19.82 11.04
C HIS A 578 -7.55 20.23 9.66
N SER A 579 -8.30 21.00 8.87
CA SER A 579 -7.80 21.64 7.65
C SER A 579 -6.58 22.54 7.90
N ILE A 580 -6.44 23.14 9.09
CA ILE A 580 -5.25 23.91 9.48
C ILE A 580 -4.01 23.00 9.54
N ILE A 581 -4.17 21.77 10.04
CA ILE A 581 -3.09 20.77 10.10
C ILE A 581 -2.80 20.23 8.69
N ALA A 582 -3.84 19.94 7.89
CA ALA A 582 -3.69 19.51 6.51
C ALA A 582 -2.89 20.54 5.67
N ARG A 583 -3.25 21.82 5.74
CA ARG A 583 -2.55 22.93 5.07
C ARG A 583 -1.09 23.04 5.50
N LYS A 584 -0.80 22.97 6.81
CA LYS A 584 0.58 23.00 7.34
C LYS A 584 1.43 21.83 6.80
N VAL A 585 0.89 20.61 6.83
CA VAL A 585 1.61 19.42 6.34
C VAL A 585 1.85 19.51 4.84
N ALA A 586 0.89 20.00 4.05
CA ALA A 586 1.08 20.23 2.62
C ALA A 586 2.13 21.31 2.31
N ALA A 587 2.10 22.44 3.05
CA ALA A 587 3.05 23.54 2.85
C ALA A 587 4.48 23.14 3.28
N GLU A 588 4.66 22.55 4.46
CA GLU A 588 5.96 22.03 4.92
C GLU A 588 6.44 20.81 4.11
N GLY A 589 5.53 20.09 3.45
CA GLY A 589 5.82 18.94 2.58
C GLY A 589 6.10 19.31 1.12
N THR A 590 5.96 20.59 0.74
CA THR A 590 6.28 21.08 -0.61
C THR A 590 7.79 21.32 -0.74
N VAL A 591 8.42 20.68 -1.72
CA VAL A 591 9.88 20.69 -1.91
C VAL A 591 10.25 21.62 -3.06
N LEU A 592 11.05 22.65 -2.78
CA LEU A 592 11.60 23.55 -3.80
C LEU A 592 12.87 22.92 -4.40
N LEU A 593 12.81 22.50 -5.67
CA LEU A 593 13.90 21.79 -6.35
C LEU A 593 14.84 22.73 -7.11
N LYS A 594 14.30 23.77 -7.74
CA LYS A 594 15.04 24.78 -8.52
C LYS A 594 14.50 26.16 -8.20
N ASN A 595 15.38 27.16 -8.08
CA ASN A 595 15.00 28.57 -7.96
C ASN A 595 16.13 29.49 -8.49
N VAL A 596 16.01 29.90 -9.76
CA VAL A 596 16.95 30.78 -10.47
C VAL A 596 16.58 32.24 -10.21
N ASP A 597 17.60 33.08 -10.01
CA ASP A 597 17.49 34.54 -9.81
C ASP A 597 16.46 34.97 -8.76
N HIS A 598 16.31 34.15 -7.69
CA HIS A 598 15.32 34.35 -6.62
C HIS A 598 13.91 34.61 -7.16
N THR A 599 13.53 33.90 -8.24
CA THR A 599 12.20 34.04 -8.88
C THR A 599 11.06 33.68 -7.92
N LEU A 600 11.32 32.78 -6.97
CA LEU A 600 10.45 32.55 -5.81
C LEU A 600 11.12 33.07 -4.52
N PRO A 601 10.34 33.61 -3.56
CA PRO A 601 8.88 33.72 -3.58
C PRO A 601 8.35 34.81 -4.54
N LEU A 602 7.13 34.62 -5.03
CA LEU A 602 6.40 35.61 -5.83
C LEU A 602 6.00 36.82 -4.97
N SER A 603 6.05 38.01 -5.55
CA SER A 603 5.51 39.21 -4.91
C SER A 603 3.98 39.22 -4.97
N ARG A 604 3.32 39.38 -3.82
CA ARG A 604 1.87 39.70 -3.75
C ARG A 604 1.53 41.06 -4.36
N ASN A 605 2.53 41.93 -4.58
CA ASN A 605 2.43 43.22 -5.27
C ASN A 605 3.21 43.16 -6.60
N ALA A 606 2.83 42.26 -7.51
CA ALA A 606 3.52 42.08 -8.78
C ALA A 606 3.16 43.20 -9.78
N SER A 607 4.13 43.60 -10.61
CA SER A 607 3.95 44.57 -11.70
C SER A 607 4.77 44.14 -12.92
N GLY A 608 4.11 43.95 -14.06
CA GLY A 608 4.78 43.62 -15.33
C GLY A 608 5.41 44.85 -16.01
N PRO A 609 6.13 44.66 -17.13
CA PRO A 609 6.80 45.74 -17.86
C PRO A 609 5.86 46.85 -18.37
N SER A 610 4.59 46.52 -18.58
CA SER A 610 3.52 47.43 -19.00
C SER A 610 2.81 48.14 -17.82
N GLY A 611 3.20 47.84 -16.58
CA GLY A 611 2.54 48.29 -15.35
C GLY A 611 1.54 47.28 -14.78
N VAL A 612 0.99 46.38 -15.62
CA VAL A 612 0.16 45.24 -15.19
C VAL A 612 0.96 43.96 -15.39
N MET A 613 0.93 43.06 -14.41
CA MET A 613 1.56 41.75 -14.54
C MET A 613 0.63 40.81 -15.32
N ARG A 614 1.12 40.18 -16.39
CA ARG A 614 0.38 39.16 -17.15
C ARG A 614 0.85 37.77 -16.74
N VAL A 615 -0.06 36.98 -16.16
CA VAL A 615 0.24 35.64 -15.65
C VAL A 615 -0.53 34.60 -16.46
N GLY A 616 0.19 33.67 -17.07
CA GLY A 616 -0.41 32.48 -17.66
C GLY A 616 -0.41 31.32 -16.68
N ILE A 617 -1.53 30.62 -16.54
CA ILE A 617 -1.64 29.35 -15.82
C ILE A 617 -1.90 28.26 -16.84
N TYR A 618 -1.11 27.19 -16.80
CA TYR A 618 -1.13 26.13 -17.81
C TYR A 618 -1.16 24.75 -17.16
N GLY A 619 -1.90 23.83 -17.79
CA GLY A 619 -2.06 22.45 -17.33
C GLY A 619 -3.40 22.20 -16.68
N ASP A 620 -3.96 21.00 -16.90
CA ASP A 620 -5.23 20.58 -16.30
C ASP A 620 -5.11 20.41 -14.77
N ASP A 621 -3.93 20.01 -14.29
CA ASP A 621 -3.56 19.90 -12.87
C ASP A 621 -3.67 21.21 -12.06
N ALA A 622 -3.84 22.36 -12.71
CA ALA A 622 -4.14 23.61 -12.03
C ALA A 622 -5.61 23.73 -11.55
N GLY A 623 -6.54 22.95 -12.12
CA GLY A 623 -7.98 23.17 -11.98
C GLY A 623 -8.77 22.06 -11.28
N PRO A 624 -10.06 22.29 -10.99
CA PRO A 624 -10.91 21.34 -10.25
C PRO A 624 -11.54 20.22 -11.10
N ALA A 625 -11.42 20.28 -12.43
CA ALA A 625 -12.05 19.35 -13.39
C ALA A 625 -13.55 19.10 -13.10
N GLN A 626 -13.98 17.84 -12.93
CA GLN A 626 -15.37 17.48 -12.59
C GLN A 626 -15.67 17.47 -11.07
N GLY A 627 -14.70 17.89 -10.25
CA GLY A 627 -14.77 17.85 -8.78
C GLY A 627 -14.03 16.64 -8.18
N PRO A 628 -13.60 16.74 -6.90
CA PRO A 628 -12.62 15.82 -6.31
C PRO A 628 -13.12 14.39 -6.11
N ASN A 629 -14.43 14.19 -5.94
CA ASN A 629 -15.04 12.88 -5.70
C ASN A 629 -15.73 12.30 -6.95
N ALA A 630 -15.52 12.90 -8.14
CA ALA A 630 -16.20 12.51 -9.37
C ALA A 630 -15.86 11.08 -9.85
N CYS A 631 -14.76 10.51 -9.36
CA CYS A 631 -14.35 9.13 -9.62
C CYS A 631 -14.37 8.31 -8.32
N PRO A 632 -14.99 7.10 -8.32
CA PRO A 632 -14.91 6.16 -7.21
C PRO A 632 -13.46 5.86 -6.84
N ASP A 633 -13.16 5.81 -5.54
CA ASP A 633 -11.81 5.56 -4.98
C ASP A 633 -10.69 6.40 -5.63
N ARG A 634 -11.06 7.58 -6.16
CA ARG A 634 -10.18 8.52 -6.89
C ARG A 634 -9.51 7.90 -8.13
N GLY A 635 -10.10 6.86 -8.72
CA GLY A 635 -9.57 6.11 -9.87
C GLY A 635 -9.57 6.85 -11.22
N CYS A 636 -9.14 8.11 -11.26
CA CYS A 636 -8.92 8.88 -12.48
C CYS A 636 -7.98 10.08 -12.22
N ASN A 637 -7.05 10.34 -13.14
CA ASN A 637 -6.15 11.49 -13.06
C ASN A 637 -6.74 12.72 -13.78
N GLN A 638 -7.80 13.33 -13.24
CA GLN A 638 -8.39 14.57 -13.77
C GLN A 638 -8.17 15.77 -12.85
N GLY A 639 -7.87 16.93 -13.43
CA GLY A 639 -7.65 18.15 -12.64
C GLY A 639 -6.44 18.01 -11.71
N THR A 640 -6.45 18.76 -10.62
CA THR A 640 -5.36 18.79 -9.63
C THR A 640 -5.24 17.48 -8.84
N LEU A 641 -4.05 16.89 -8.85
CA LEU A 641 -3.79 15.61 -8.17
C LEU A 641 -3.52 15.81 -6.67
N ALA A 642 -4.57 15.66 -5.85
CA ALA A 642 -4.47 15.81 -4.40
C ALA A 642 -4.14 14.49 -3.64
N THR A 643 -4.32 13.34 -4.29
CA THR A 643 -4.13 11.97 -3.77
C THR A 643 -3.99 11.00 -4.95
N GLY A 644 -3.36 9.83 -4.75
CA GLY A 644 -3.51 8.69 -5.66
C GLY A 644 -4.82 7.92 -5.41
N TRP A 645 -4.99 6.75 -6.06
CA TRP A 645 -6.25 5.98 -6.04
C TRP A 645 -6.23 4.67 -5.21
N GLY A 646 -7.43 4.17 -4.86
CA GLY A 646 -7.65 2.87 -4.21
C GLY A 646 -8.09 2.96 -2.74
N SER A 647 -7.80 1.93 -1.93
CA SER A 647 -8.16 1.92 -0.49
C SER A 647 -7.44 2.96 0.36
N GLY A 648 -6.31 3.51 -0.12
CA GLY A 648 -5.58 4.59 0.54
C GLY A 648 -6.28 5.94 0.56
N THR A 649 -7.54 6.03 0.11
CA THR A 649 -8.25 7.28 -0.20
C THR A 649 -9.32 7.67 0.83
N VAL A 650 -9.89 8.85 0.61
CA VAL A 650 -10.90 9.53 1.44
C VAL A 650 -11.76 10.38 0.50
N ASP A 651 -13.04 10.56 0.82
CA ASP A 651 -13.92 11.48 0.09
C ASP A 651 -13.66 12.91 0.58
N PHE A 652 -13.33 13.80 -0.36
CA PHE A 652 -12.98 15.17 -0.06
C PHE A 652 -14.21 15.96 0.40
N PRO A 653 -14.17 16.68 1.54
CA PRO A 653 -15.24 17.60 1.94
C PRO A 653 -15.28 18.82 1.00
N TYR A 654 -14.11 19.20 0.48
CA TYR A 654 -13.85 20.14 -0.60
C TYR A 654 -12.41 19.88 -1.10
N LEU A 655 -12.02 20.50 -2.21
CA LEU A 655 -10.63 20.55 -2.65
C LEU A 655 -10.36 21.93 -3.23
N VAL A 656 -9.46 22.70 -2.63
CA VAL A 656 -9.05 24.00 -3.17
C VAL A 656 -8.01 23.76 -4.26
N SER A 657 -8.37 23.98 -5.52
CA SER A 657 -7.42 23.85 -6.63
C SER A 657 -6.39 24.99 -6.66
N PRO A 658 -5.21 24.78 -7.28
CA PRO A 658 -4.23 25.85 -7.46
C PRO A 658 -4.79 27.10 -8.15
N LEU A 659 -5.66 26.95 -9.14
CA LEU A 659 -6.31 28.06 -9.84
C LEU A 659 -7.19 28.90 -8.88
N GLU A 660 -8.07 28.27 -8.12
CA GLU A 660 -8.97 28.96 -7.18
C GLU A 660 -8.19 29.71 -6.09
N ALA A 661 -7.07 29.16 -5.65
CA ALA A 661 -6.19 29.84 -4.69
C ALA A 661 -5.43 31.02 -5.33
N LEU A 662 -5.00 30.90 -6.60
CA LEU A 662 -4.32 31.97 -7.34
C LEU A 662 -5.23 33.18 -7.61
N GLU A 663 -6.53 32.97 -7.86
CA GLU A 663 -7.52 34.04 -8.08
C GLU A 663 -7.59 35.07 -6.93
N THR A 664 -7.19 34.69 -5.72
CA THR A 664 -7.21 35.56 -4.53
C THR A 664 -5.82 35.89 -3.96
N ALA A 665 -4.74 35.47 -4.62
CA ALA A 665 -3.40 35.52 -4.06
C ALA A 665 -2.70 36.90 -4.19
N TRP A 666 -2.97 37.67 -5.25
CA TRP A 666 -2.37 38.98 -5.45
C TRP A 666 -3.15 40.11 -4.75
N LYS A 667 -2.42 41.13 -4.29
CA LYS A 667 -2.96 42.37 -3.70
C LYS A 667 -3.08 43.51 -4.73
N THR A 668 -2.46 43.34 -5.89
CA THR A 668 -2.53 44.24 -7.05
C THR A 668 -3.31 43.58 -8.18
N GLU A 669 -3.81 44.39 -9.11
CA GLU A 669 -4.45 43.89 -10.33
C GLU A 669 -3.42 43.16 -11.20
N VAL A 670 -3.75 41.91 -11.56
CA VAL A 670 -2.93 41.00 -12.37
C VAL A 670 -3.83 40.46 -13.48
N GLU A 671 -3.37 40.52 -14.72
CA GLU A 671 -4.07 39.93 -15.86
C GLU A 671 -3.75 38.43 -15.91
N MET A 672 -4.65 37.62 -15.36
CA MET A 672 -4.50 36.17 -15.27
C MET A 672 -5.24 35.47 -16.42
N THR A 673 -4.59 34.55 -17.12
CA THR A 673 -5.22 33.70 -18.14
C THR A 673 -4.94 32.23 -17.86
N ALA A 674 -5.98 31.42 -17.70
CA ALA A 674 -5.85 29.99 -17.41
C ALA A 674 -6.16 29.12 -18.64
N PHE A 675 -5.29 28.14 -18.89
CA PHE A 675 -5.40 27.12 -19.92
C PHE A 675 -5.36 25.74 -19.24
N LEU A 676 -6.51 25.29 -18.75
CA LEU A 676 -6.71 24.00 -18.08
C LEU A 676 -6.68 22.82 -19.06
N ARG A 677 -5.58 22.70 -19.80
CA ARG A 677 -5.31 21.66 -20.80
C ARG A 677 -3.80 21.52 -21.00
N ASN A 678 -3.34 20.33 -21.36
CA ASN A 678 -1.91 20.07 -21.52
C ASN A 678 -1.42 20.28 -22.97
N ALA A 679 -2.35 20.39 -23.92
CA ALA A 679 -2.09 20.84 -25.28
C ALA A 679 -2.27 22.37 -25.41
N VAL A 680 -1.17 23.12 -25.47
CA VAL A 680 -1.17 24.59 -25.59
C VAL A 680 -0.36 25.03 -26.81
N MET A 681 -0.78 26.12 -27.45
CA MET A 681 -0.07 26.66 -28.61
C MET A 681 0.95 27.72 -28.16
N PRO A 682 2.09 27.92 -28.84
CA PRO A 682 3.03 29.00 -28.52
C PRO A 682 2.40 30.40 -28.37
N ALA A 683 1.36 30.68 -29.16
CA ALA A 683 0.60 31.93 -29.08
C ALA A 683 -0.25 32.10 -27.81
N ASP A 684 -0.57 31.01 -27.09
CA ASP A 684 -1.24 31.04 -25.78
C ASP A 684 -0.28 31.52 -24.66
N VAL A 685 1.02 31.61 -24.94
CA VAL A 685 2.11 31.79 -23.95
C VAL A 685 3.00 33.02 -24.23
N ALA A 686 3.12 33.42 -25.49
CA ALA A 686 4.07 34.44 -25.94
C ALA A 686 3.91 35.82 -25.27
N ASP A 687 2.70 36.19 -24.85
CA ASP A 687 2.38 37.50 -24.30
C ASP A 687 2.45 37.57 -22.75
N LYS A 688 2.90 36.51 -22.06
CA LYS A 688 2.89 36.45 -20.59
C LYS A 688 4.25 36.83 -19.97
N ASP A 689 4.20 37.49 -18.81
CA ASP A 689 5.39 37.92 -18.07
C ASP A 689 5.87 36.83 -17.09
N LEU A 690 4.93 36.04 -16.55
CA LEU A 690 5.14 34.86 -15.71
C LEU A 690 4.22 33.73 -16.18
N CYS A 691 4.76 32.52 -16.27
CA CYS A 691 4.00 31.32 -16.61
C CYS A 691 4.08 30.31 -15.47
N LEU A 692 2.93 29.91 -14.94
CA LEU A 692 2.80 28.85 -13.94
C LEU A 692 2.31 27.58 -14.64
N VAL A 693 3.11 26.52 -14.60
CA VAL A 693 2.80 25.23 -15.25
C VAL A 693 2.56 24.18 -14.19
N PHE A 694 1.42 23.51 -14.30
CA PHE A 694 1.00 22.43 -13.41
C PHE A 694 1.00 21.12 -14.21
N ALA A 695 1.63 20.09 -13.65
CA ALA A 695 1.72 18.78 -14.27
C ALA A 695 1.74 17.71 -13.17
N ASN A 696 1.34 16.48 -13.50
CA ASN A 696 1.24 15.43 -12.50
C ASN A 696 1.62 14.03 -12.99
N ALA A 697 1.78 13.11 -12.04
CA ALA A 697 1.97 11.69 -12.28
C ALA A 697 1.28 10.88 -11.17
N ASP A 698 0.26 10.12 -11.54
CA ASP A 698 -0.66 9.41 -10.66
C ASP A 698 -0.40 7.88 -10.63
N SER A 699 -0.84 7.22 -9.57
CA SER A 699 -0.80 5.77 -9.36
C SER A 699 -1.70 5.37 -8.19
N GLY A 700 -1.89 4.07 -8.00
CA GLY A 700 -2.63 3.61 -6.84
C GLY A 700 -2.71 2.10 -6.72
N GLU A 701 -3.80 1.65 -6.12
CA GLU A 701 -4.03 0.24 -5.85
C GLU A 701 -4.37 -0.58 -7.12
N GLY A 702 -3.85 -1.81 -7.19
CA GLY A 702 -3.90 -2.67 -8.38
C GLY A 702 -5.28 -3.10 -8.89
N PHE A 703 -6.35 -2.95 -8.10
CA PHE A 703 -7.71 -3.29 -8.55
C PHE A 703 -8.31 -2.24 -9.51
N ILE A 704 -7.68 -1.06 -9.64
CA ILE A 704 -8.09 0.02 -10.54
C ILE A 704 -7.09 0.15 -11.69
N SER A 705 -7.64 0.33 -12.89
CA SER A 705 -6.91 0.75 -14.09
C SER A 705 -7.39 2.12 -14.52
N ALA A 706 -6.47 3.09 -14.61
CA ALA A 706 -6.76 4.46 -15.03
C ALA A 706 -5.68 4.94 -16.02
N GLY A 707 -6.09 5.51 -17.17
CA GLY A 707 -5.15 6.05 -18.16
C GLY A 707 -4.13 5.03 -18.72
N GLY A 708 -4.47 3.74 -18.76
CA GLY A 708 -3.55 2.67 -19.16
C GLY A 708 -2.52 2.26 -18.09
N ILE A 709 -2.68 2.74 -16.86
CA ILE A 709 -1.87 2.39 -15.69
C ILE A 709 -2.69 1.46 -14.80
N HIS A 710 -2.15 0.28 -14.50
CA HIS A 710 -2.82 -0.77 -13.74
C HIS A 710 -2.19 -0.90 -12.35
N GLY A 711 -2.54 0.01 -11.44
CA GLY A 711 -1.88 0.19 -10.14
C GLY A 711 -0.48 0.83 -10.23
N ASP A 712 0.52 0.04 -10.65
CA ASP A 712 1.92 0.49 -10.80
C ASP A 712 2.12 1.34 -12.07
N ARG A 713 2.93 2.41 -11.98
CA ARG A 713 3.21 3.31 -13.11
C ARG A 713 4.12 2.66 -14.16
N ASN A 714 3.66 2.59 -15.40
CA ASN A 714 4.43 2.02 -16.53
C ASN A 714 5.86 2.60 -16.67
N ASP A 715 6.05 3.87 -16.30
CA ASP A 715 7.32 4.61 -16.35
C ASP A 715 7.37 5.68 -15.22
N LEU A 716 8.33 6.61 -15.31
CA LEU A 716 8.51 7.73 -14.38
C LEU A 716 8.29 9.11 -15.03
N PHE A 717 7.68 9.22 -16.20
CA PHE A 717 7.42 10.52 -16.85
C PHE A 717 6.18 11.23 -16.27
N LEU A 718 5.95 12.49 -16.67
CA LEU A 718 4.71 13.19 -16.34
C LEU A 718 3.58 12.72 -17.26
N GLN A 719 2.43 12.41 -16.67
CA GLN A 719 1.28 11.91 -17.39
C GLN A 719 0.59 13.01 -18.20
N LYS A 720 -0.35 12.60 -19.08
CA LYS A 720 -1.18 13.52 -19.89
C LYS A 720 -0.35 14.53 -20.71
N GLY A 721 0.86 14.15 -21.14
CA GLY A 721 1.77 15.00 -21.90
C GLY A 721 2.44 16.13 -21.10
N GLY A 722 2.56 16.00 -19.78
CA GLY A 722 3.12 17.04 -18.90
C GLY A 722 4.52 17.52 -19.28
N ASP A 723 5.41 16.62 -19.70
CA ASP A 723 6.73 16.98 -20.24
C ASP A 723 6.62 17.90 -21.47
N THR A 724 5.76 17.57 -22.43
CA THR A 724 5.52 18.39 -23.64
C THR A 724 4.89 19.75 -23.31
N LEU A 725 3.99 19.80 -22.33
CA LEU A 725 3.42 21.04 -21.81
C LEU A 725 4.52 21.97 -21.27
N ILE A 726 5.38 21.46 -20.37
CA ILE A 726 6.46 22.24 -19.77
C ILE A 726 7.45 22.70 -20.84
N ARG A 727 7.89 21.81 -21.75
CA ARG A 727 8.78 22.17 -22.88
C ARG A 727 8.20 23.31 -23.71
N THR A 728 6.91 23.25 -24.04
CA THR A 728 6.23 24.27 -24.86
C THR A 728 6.12 25.61 -24.14
N VAL A 729 5.68 25.61 -22.87
CA VAL A 729 5.52 26.85 -22.10
C VAL A 729 6.88 27.49 -21.79
N ALA A 730 7.85 26.72 -21.30
CA ALA A 730 9.19 27.24 -20.98
C ALA A 730 9.95 27.79 -22.19
N SER A 731 9.68 27.30 -23.41
CA SER A 731 10.33 27.80 -24.62
C SER A 731 9.69 29.07 -25.19
N HIS A 732 8.43 29.38 -24.83
CA HIS A 732 7.66 30.45 -25.47
C HIS A 732 7.11 31.52 -24.52
N CYS A 733 7.14 31.31 -23.20
CA CYS A 733 6.71 32.32 -22.22
C CYS A 733 7.41 33.66 -22.46
N GLY A 734 6.65 34.74 -22.64
CA GLY A 734 7.18 36.09 -22.90
C GLY A 734 8.14 36.16 -24.10
N GLU A 735 7.79 35.50 -25.21
CA GLU A 735 8.66 35.31 -26.40
C GLU A 735 10.02 34.67 -26.07
N GLY A 736 10.06 33.80 -25.05
CA GLY A 736 11.28 33.17 -24.52
C GLY A 736 12.06 34.03 -23.51
N GLN A 737 11.50 35.16 -23.07
CA GLN A 737 12.05 36.02 -22.00
C GLN A 737 11.24 35.94 -20.68
N GLY A 738 10.05 35.34 -20.72
CA GLY A 738 9.18 35.16 -19.57
C GLY A 738 9.70 34.09 -18.61
N LYS A 739 9.35 34.22 -17.32
CA LYS A 739 9.76 33.27 -16.29
C LYS A 739 8.75 32.15 -16.17
N THR A 740 9.20 30.90 -16.27
CA THR A 740 8.34 29.72 -16.02
C THR A 740 8.62 29.11 -14.65
N VAL A 741 7.56 28.93 -13.86
CA VAL A 741 7.56 28.18 -12.60
C VAL A 741 6.76 26.90 -12.83
N VAL A 742 7.37 25.75 -12.56
CA VAL A 742 6.72 24.44 -12.66
C VAL A 742 6.30 23.96 -11.27
N VAL A 743 5.08 23.45 -11.15
CA VAL A 743 4.55 22.78 -9.96
C VAL A 743 4.18 21.35 -10.36
N ILE A 744 4.66 20.38 -9.59
CA ILE A 744 4.41 18.95 -9.83
C ILE A 744 3.67 18.35 -8.64
N HIS A 745 2.51 17.75 -8.90
CA HIS A 745 1.83 16.85 -7.98
C HIS A 745 2.11 15.40 -8.40
N ALA A 746 2.67 14.58 -7.53
CA ALA A 746 3.06 13.22 -7.91
C ALA A 746 3.09 12.25 -6.73
N VAL A 747 2.81 10.99 -7.06
CA VAL A 747 2.90 9.82 -6.16
C VAL A 747 4.33 9.40 -5.79
N GLY A 748 5.34 9.97 -6.46
CA GLY A 748 6.74 9.56 -6.30
C GLY A 748 7.67 10.34 -7.25
N PRO A 749 8.90 9.87 -7.47
CA PRO A 749 9.84 10.55 -8.36
C PRO A 749 9.31 10.57 -9.81
N VAL A 750 9.66 11.64 -10.51
CA VAL A 750 9.44 11.79 -11.96
C VAL A 750 10.75 12.17 -12.64
N VAL A 751 10.97 11.66 -13.85
CA VAL A 751 12.10 12.04 -14.71
C VAL A 751 11.86 13.43 -15.27
N MET A 752 12.89 14.30 -15.21
CA MET A 752 12.76 15.72 -15.56
C MET A 752 13.71 16.17 -16.67
N GLU A 753 14.55 15.27 -17.20
CA GLU A 753 15.70 15.60 -18.07
C GLU A 753 15.30 16.35 -19.34
N SER A 754 14.08 16.14 -19.85
CA SER A 754 13.61 16.75 -21.10
C SER A 754 13.28 18.25 -21.00
N TRP A 755 13.18 18.80 -19.77
CA TRP A 755 12.80 20.21 -19.56
C TRP A 755 13.48 20.92 -18.38
N ILE A 756 14.02 20.22 -17.39
CA ILE A 756 14.52 20.81 -16.13
C ILE A 756 15.62 21.87 -16.34
N ASP A 757 16.48 21.68 -17.34
CA ASP A 757 17.61 22.57 -17.64
C ASP A 757 17.28 23.62 -18.72
N LEU A 758 16.03 23.69 -19.20
CA LEU A 758 15.61 24.75 -20.13
C LEU A 758 15.75 26.14 -19.49
N PRO A 759 16.31 27.15 -20.20
CA PRO A 759 16.52 28.50 -19.65
C PRO A 759 15.24 29.18 -19.14
N GLY A 760 14.07 28.88 -19.74
CA GLY A 760 12.80 29.42 -19.30
C GLY A 760 12.31 28.87 -17.95
N VAL A 761 12.72 27.65 -17.56
CA VAL A 761 12.33 27.03 -16.28
C VAL A 761 13.15 27.68 -15.15
N HIS A 762 12.58 28.71 -14.53
CA HIS A 762 13.23 29.47 -13.46
C HIS A 762 13.05 28.81 -12.10
N ALA A 763 11.91 28.18 -11.83
CA ALA A 763 11.72 27.45 -10.58
C ALA A 763 10.89 26.17 -10.75
N VAL A 764 11.07 25.23 -9.83
CA VAL A 764 10.35 23.94 -9.79
C VAL A 764 10.02 23.61 -8.35
N LEU A 765 8.73 23.39 -8.06
CA LEU A 765 8.25 22.83 -6.81
C LEU A 765 7.64 21.45 -7.04
N LEU A 766 7.92 20.54 -6.12
CA LEU A 766 7.24 19.27 -6.00
C LEU A 766 6.30 19.36 -4.78
N ALA A 767 4.99 19.43 -5.03
CA ALA A 767 3.95 19.54 -4.02
C ALA A 767 3.40 18.18 -3.55
N ASN A 768 3.91 17.08 -4.11
CA ASN A 768 3.54 15.70 -3.75
C ASN A 768 2.02 15.48 -3.89
N LEU A 769 1.34 15.05 -2.83
CA LEU A 769 -0.11 14.83 -2.76
C LEU A 769 -0.69 15.59 -1.53
N PRO A 770 -1.16 16.84 -1.70
CA PRO A 770 -1.41 17.77 -0.59
C PRO A 770 -2.80 17.69 0.07
N GLY A 771 -3.70 16.78 -0.33
CA GLY A 771 -5.05 16.70 0.25
C GLY A 771 -5.91 17.94 -0.02
N GLN A 772 -6.93 18.20 0.81
CA GLN A 772 -7.99 19.19 0.52
C GLN A 772 -7.52 20.65 0.42
N GLU A 773 -6.37 20.98 1.01
CA GLU A 773 -5.82 22.33 1.06
C GLU A 773 -4.77 22.61 -0.03
N SER A 774 -4.72 21.79 -1.10
CA SER A 774 -3.76 21.83 -2.21
C SER A 774 -3.31 23.25 -2.62
N GLY A 775 -4.22 24.03 -3.23
CA GLY A 775 -3.91 25.38 -3.69
C GLY A 775 -3.55 26.34 -2.57
N ASN A 776 -4.24 26.25 -1.43
CA ASN A 776 -4.02 27.11 -0.26
C ASN A 776 -2.61 26.94 0.34
N ALA A 777 -2.17 25.70 0.52
CA ALA A 777 -0.84 25.36 1.01
C ALA A 777 0.26 25.73 0.00
N LEU A 778 -0.01 25.50 -1.29
CA LEU A 778 0.88 25.91 -2.36
C LEU A 778 1.06 27.44 -2.41
N MET A 779 0.01 28.24 -2.18
CA MET A 779 0.13 29.70 -2.15
C MET A 779 1.00 30.18 -0.99
N ASP A 780 0.91 29.56 0.19
CA ASP A 780 1.76 29.91 1.34
C ASP A 780 3.26 29.78 1.01
N VAL A 781 3.62 28.76 0.23
CA VAL A 781 5.00 28.55 -0.23
C VAL A 781 5.32 29.47 -1.42
N LEU A 782 4.50 29.49 -2.48
CA LEU A 782 4.75 30.29 -3.69
C LEU A 782 4.94 31.79 -3.40
N PHE A 783 4.16 32.36 -2.47
CA PHE A 783 4.28 33.77 -2.06
C PHE A 783 5.18 33.97 -0.84
N GLY A 784 5.71 32.89 -0.28
CA GLY A 784 6.69 32.92 0.80
C GLY A 784 6.14 33.40 2.13
N ASP A 785 4.85 33.21 2.41
CA ASP A 785 4.28 33.37 3.75
C ASP A 785 4.81 32.25 4.69
N VAL A 786 5.06 31.07 4.12
CA VAL A 786 5.83 29.96 4.71
C VAL A 786 7.14 29.77 3.93
N ASP A 787 8.19 29.29 4.59
CA ASP A 787 9.45 28.96 3.93
C ASP A 787 9.35 27.62 3.16
N ALA A 788 9.93 27.56 1.97
CA ALA A 788 10.12 26.30 1.26
C ALA A 788 11.04 25.40 2.12
N SER A 789 10.45 24.45 2.82
CA SER A 789 11.14 23.70 3.88
C SER A 789 11.00 22.18 3.74
N GLY A 790 10.27 21.71 2.73
CA GLY A 790 10.22 20.31 2.38
C GLY A 790 11.57 19.80 1.91
N ARG A 791 11.82 18.50 2.11
CA ARG A 791 12.99 17.77 1.64
C ARG A 791 12.55 16.46 1.02
N LEU A 792 13.13 16.08 -0.11
CA LEU A 792 12.78 14.87 -0.83
C LEU A 792 12.89 13.62 0.07
N PRO A 793 11.82 12.81 0.20
CA PRO A 793 11.82 11.58 0.99
C PRO A 793 12.27 10.36 0.14
N TYR A 794 12.73 10.61 -1.08
CA TYR A 794 13.30 9.65 -2.05
C TYR A 794 14.32 10.36 -2.96
N THR A 795 15.04 9.62 -3.79
CA THR A 795 15.93 10.18 -4.83
C THR A 795 15.15 10.43 -6.12
N ILE A 796 15.51 11.49 -6.86
CA ILE A 796 15.07 11.71 -8.24
C ILE A 796 16.25 11.39 -9.17
N GLY A 797 16.22 10.19 -9.77
CA GLY A 797 17.10 9.77 -10.86
C GLY A 797 16.76 10.42 -12.21
N LYS A 798 17.65 10.26 -13.18
CA LYS A 798 17.51 10.75 -14.56
C LYS A 798 16.76 9.79 -15.48
N SER A 799 16.70 8.51 -15.12
CA SER A 799 15.88 7.51 -15.78
C SER A 799 15.45 6.42 -14.77
N LEU A 800 14.54 5.53 -15.17
CA LEU A 800 14.11 4.42 -14.32
C LEU A 800 15.21 3.36 -14.13
N GLU A 801 16.12 3.22 -15.11
CA GLU A 801 17.24 2.28 -15.07
C GLU A 801 18.31 2.66 -14.04
N GLU A 802 18.46 3.96 -13.69
CA GLU A 802 19.42 4.42 -12.68
C GLU A 802 19.11 3.91 -11.26
N TYR A 803 17.89 3.43 -10.98
CA TYR A 803 17.53 2.79 -9.71
C TYR A 803 17.92 1.29 -9.66
N GLY A 804 18.43 0.74 -10.77
CA GLY A 804 18.89 -0.64 -10.88
C GLY A 804 17.80 -1.63 -11.30
N THR A 805 18.22 -2.87 -11.54
CA THR A 805 17.35 -3.95 -12.04
C THR A 805 16.39 -4.52 -11.00
N GLU A 806 16.73 -4.45 -9.72
CA GLU A 806 15.86 -4.91 -8.62
C GLU A 806 14.73 -3.91 -8.29
N ALA A 807 14.86 -2.66 -8.73
CA ALA A 807 13.86 -1.60 -8.56
C ALA A 807 12.81 -1.55 -9.70
N GLN A 808 12.82 -2.53 -10.61
CA GLN A 808 11.87 -2.62 -11.71
C GLN A 808 10.61 -3.38 -11.27
N VAL A 809 9.43 -2.89 -11.68
CA VAL A 809 8.16 -3.61 -11.48
C VAL A 809 8.11 -4.82 -12.42
N LEU A 810 7.70 -5.97 -11.91
CA LEU A 810 7.45 -7.17 -12.71
C LEU A 810 6.05 -7.09 -13.36
N TYR A 811 5.99 -6.58 -14.60
CA TYR A 811 4.75 -6.46 -15.39
C TYR A 811 4.27 -7.75 -16.06
N GLU A 812 5.17 -8.69 -16.36
CA GLU A 812 4.83 -9.97 -16.99
C GLU A 812 5.27 -11.15 -16.09
N PRO A 813 4.45 -12.22 -15.98
CA PRO A 813 4.74 -13.30 -15.04
C PRO A 813 5.94 -14.13 -15.51
N ASN A 814 7.04 -14.00 -14.77
CA ASN A 814 8.29 -14.70 -15.09
C ASN A 814 8.25 -16.21 -14.76
N ALA A 815 7.28 -16.68 -13.96
CA ALA A 815 7.10 -18.07 -13.51
C ALA A 815 5.62 -18.34 -13.13
N PRO A 816 5.18 -19.60 -12.92
CA PRO A 816 3.79 -19.91 -12.55
C PRO A 816 3.32 -19.28 -11.24
N VAL A 817 4.23 -19.16 -10.28
CA VAL A 817 4.15 -18.21 -9.15
C VAL A 817 5.17 -17.13 -9.49
N PRO A 818 4.78 -15.90 -9.85
CA PRO A 818 5.74 -14.84 -10.20
C PRO A 818 6.75 -14.63 -9.07
N GLN A 819 8.04 -14.46 -9.39
CA GLN A 819 9.12 -14.32 -8.40
C GLN A 819 9.77 -12.95 -8.55
N VAL A 820 9.94 -12.23 -7.44
CA VAL A 820 10.69 -10.97 -7.39
C VAL A 820 11.84 -11.17 -6.40
N ASP A 821 13.06 -11.34 -6.91
CA ASP A 821 14.25 -11.63 -6.11
C ASP A 821 14.92 -10.33 -5.64
N LEU A 822 14.84 -10.08 -4.32
CA LEU A 822 15.31 -8.89 -3.60
C LEU A 822 16.37 -9.28 -2.57
N LEU A 823 17.38 -10.05 -3.01
CA LEU A 823 18.38 -10.64 -2.11
C LEU A 823 19.37 -9.60 -1.57
N ASP A 824 19.75 -8.62 -2.40
CA ASP A 824 20.72 -7.56 -2.09
C ASP A 824 20.04 -6.18 -1.89
N ALA A 825 18.72 -6.17 -1.60
CA ALA A 825 17.87 -4.99 -1.40
C ALA A 825 18.21 -4.10 -0.17
N LEU A 826 19.46 -4.14 0.30
CA LEU A 826 20.08 -3.09 1.11
C LEU A 826 20.36 -1.83 0.28
N PHE A 827 20.61 -2.00 -1.02
CA PHE A 827 20.99 -0.94 -1.97
C PHE A 827 19.76 -0.41 -2.73
N ILE A 828 18.82 0.16 -1.97
CA ILE A 828 17.59 0.83 -2.41
C ILE A 828 17.80 2.36 -2.45
N ASP A 829 17.17 3.05 -3.42
CA ASP A 829 17.16 4.53 -3.53
C ASP A 829 18.59 5.12 -3.42
N TYR A 830 18.83 6.13 -2.59
CA TYR A 830 20.11 6.81 -2.45
C TYR A 830 21.26 5.86 -2.07
N ARG A 831 20.96 4.72 -1.44
CA ARG A 831 21.96 3.69 -1.12
C ARG A 831 22.47 3.00 -2.39
N HIS A 832 21.61 2.86 -3.40
CA HIS A 832 21.99 2.45 -4.76
C HIS A 832 22.86 3.50 -5.43
N PHE A 833 22.37 4.75 -5.46
CA PHE A 833 23.06 5.87 -6.15
C PHE A 833 24.44 6.17 -5.53
N ASP A 834 24.58 6.07 -4.21
CA ASP A 834 25.86 6.14 -3.51
C ASP A 834 26.75 4.94 -3.88
N GLN A 835 26.27 3.70 -3.68
CA GLN A 835 27.05 2.48 -3.93
C GLN A 835 27.63 2.36 -5.34
N TYR A 836 26.87 2.79 -6.35
CA TYR A 836 27.28 2.75 -7.76
C TYR A 836 27.81 4.09 -8.30
N ASN A 837 27.97 5.09 -7.43
CA ASN A 837 28.41 6.46 -7.76
C ASN A 837 27.62 7.09 -8.92
N ILE A 838 26.31 6.81 -8.95
CA ILE A 838 25.36 7.44 -9.88
C ILE A 838 25.06 8.83 -9.34
N THR A 839 25.09 9.84 -10.21
CA THR A 839 24.75 11.21 -9.84
C THR A 839 23.27 11.44 -10.12
N PRO A 840 22.39 11.51 -9.10
CA PRO A 840 20.97 11.76 -9.32
C PRO A 840 20.74 13.16 -9.90
N ARG A 841 19.50 13.43 -10.36
CA ARG A 841 19.05 14.79 -10.68
C ARG A 841 18.85 15.60 -9.40
N PHE A 842 18.22 15.00 -8.38
CA PHE A 842 18.16 15.52 -7.01
C PHE A 842 18.26 14.35 -6.02
N GLU A 843 19.13 14.45 -5.02
CA GLU A 843 19.38 13.38 -4.06
C GLU A 843 18.33 13.27 -2.94
N PHE A 844 18.23 12.11 -2.30
CA PHE A 844 17.45 11.92 -1.07
C PHE A 844 17.82 12.96 -0.01
N GLY A 845 16.79 13.55 0.61
CA GLY A 845 16.91 14.62 1.59
C GLY A 845 17.17 16.01 1.00
N PHE A 846 17.24 16.18 -0.33
CA PHE A 846 17.43 17.48 -0.97
C PHE A 846 16.18 18.38 -0.89
N GLY A 847 16.39 19.68 -0.76
CA GLY A 847 15.38 20.71 -0.94
C GLY A 847 15.94 22.09 -0.62
N LEU A 848 15.62 23.07 -1.46
CA LEU A 848 16.02 24.47 -1.25
C LEU A 848 15.16 25.12 -0.15
N SER A 849 15.56 26.33 0.25
CA SER A 849 14.82 27.24 1.14
C SER A 849 14.93 28.66 0.59
N TYR A 850 14.02 29.55 0.99
CA TYR A 850 14.12 30.97 0.67
C TYR A 850 15.15 31.70 1.54
N THR A 851 15.69 31.06 2.58
CA THR A 851 16.86 31.53 3.33
C THR A 851 18.05 30.58 3.18
N THR A 852 19.19 30.96 3.76
CA THR A 852 20.40 30.13 3.81
C THR A 852 20.69 29.70 5.25
N PHE A 853 21.23 28.51 5.41
CA PHE A 853 21.64 27.99 6.70
C PHE A 853 23.10 27.57 6.69
N LYS A 854 23.75 27.70 7.85
CA LYS A 854 25.12 27.23 8.08
C LYS A 854 25.15 26.27 9.26
N LEU A 855 25.63 25.06 9.00
CA LEU A 855 25.97 24.06 10.01
C LEU A 855 27.45 24.24 10.40
N LYS A 856 27.76 24.16 11.70
CA LYS A 856 29.14 24.16 12.22
C LYS A 856 29.25 23.49 13.59
N ASP A 857 30.48 23.38 14.10
CA ASP A 857 30.79 22.91 15.45
C ASP A 857 30.21 21.52 15.76
N LEU A 858 30.43 20.57 14.86
CA LEU A 858 30.06 19.16 15.06
C LEU A 858 30.86 18.56 16.22
N HIS A 859 30.14 18.06 17.23
CA HIS A 859 30.72 17.28 18.32
C HIS A 859 30.02 15.92 18.42
N VAL A 860 30.81 14.85 18.51
CA VAL A 860 30.32 13.49 18.77
C VAL A 860 30.89 13.00 20.10
N ARG A 861 30.01 12.67 21.05
CA ARG A 861 30.38 12.24 22.40
C ARG A 861 29.90 10.82 22.65
N SER A 862 30.84 9.90 22.93
CA SER A 862 30.50 8.56 23.42
C SER A 862 29.79 8.64 24.78
N LEU A 863 28.68 7.91 24.89
CA LEU A 863 27.87 7.76 26.10
C LEU A 863 28.09 6.38 26.75
N GLN A 864 28.52 5.39 25.96
CA GLN A 864 28.67 3.99 26.36
C GLN A 864 29.84 3.34 25.61
N SER A 865 30.49 2.35 26.24
CA SER A 865 31.55 1.58 25.58
C SER A 865 31.00 0.67 24.49
N LYS A 866 31.62 0.69 23.31
CA LYS A 866 31.31 -0.23 22.18
C LYS A 866 31.45 -1.70 22.62
N SER A 867 30.55 -2.56 22.14
CA SER A 867 30.62 -4.01 22.29
C SER A 867 30.02 -4.68 21.06
N ARG A 868 30.67 -5.73 20.53
CA ARG A 868 30.26 -6.39 19.28
C ARG A 868 28.81 -6.88 19.33
N SER A 869 28.43 -7.58 20.39
CA SER A 869 27.06 -8.06 20.62
C SER A 869 26.33 -7.15 21.62
N PRO A 870 24.98 -7.07 21.55
CA PRO A 870 24.15 -6.49 22.61
C PRO A 870 24.24 -7.32 23.91
N ALA A 871 23.67 -6.79 24.99
CA ALA A 871 23.42 -7.61 26.18
C ALA A 871 22.44 -8.75 25.83
N ALA A 872 22.54 -9.87 26.55
CA ALA A 872 21.67 -11.02 26.34
C ALA A 872 20.18 -10.65 26.47
N ARG A 873 19.32 -11.32 25.70
CA ARG A 873 17.86 -11.15 25.75
C ARG A 873 17.36 -11.20 27.20
N PRO A 874 16.64 -10.18 27.69
CA PRO A 874 16.04 -10.22 29.02
C PRO A 874 14.97 -11.32 29.10
N ALA A 875 14.75 -11.84 30.31
CA ALA A 875 13.58 -12.67 30.58
C ALA A 875 12.29 -11.83 30.42
N ALA A 876 11.17 -12.50 30.08
CA ALA A 876 9.87 -11.83 30.01
C ALA A 876 9.54 -11.16 31.35
N ALA A 877 9.11 -9.90 31.31
CA ALA A 877 8.81 -9.13 32.52
C ALA A 877 7.51 -9.57 33.19
N VAL A 878 6.62 -10.20 32.42
CA VAL A 878 5.30 -10.71 32.80
C VAL A 878 5.11 -12.09 32.15
N SER A 879 4.41 -13.00 32.81
CA SER A 879 4.03 -14.29 32.22
C SER A 879 2.75 -14.12 31.39
N PRO A 880 2.70 -14.67 30.15
CA PRO A 880 1.48 -14.69 29.35
C PRO A 880 0.27 -15.28 30.09
N PRO A 881 -0.96 -14.85 29.76
CA PRO A 881 -2.16 -15.45 30.33
C PRO A 881 -2.25 -16.97 30.16
N GLU A 882 -2.76 -17.63 31.21
CA GLU A 882 -3.15 -19.03 31.20
C GLU A 882 -4.67 -19.19 31.33
N TYR A 883 -5.19 -20.17 30.59
CA TYR A 883 -6.60 -20.51 30.45
C TYR A 883 -6.84 -22.00 30.62
N ASN A 884 -8.10 -22.39 30.88
CA ASN A 884 -8.50 -23.78 30.74
C ASN A 884 -8.58 -24.14 29.25
N THR A 885 -7.86 -25.19 28.84
CA THR A 885 -7.81 -25.69 27.46
C THR A 885 -8.73 -26.87 27.19
N THR A 886 -9.52 -27.31 28.19
CA THR A 886 -10.55 -28.33 28.03
C THR A 886 -11.56 -27.90 26.97
N LEU A 887 -11.84 -28.78 26.01
CA LEU A 887 -12.85 -28.52 24.98
C LEU A 887 -14.25 -28.42 25.60
N PRO A 888 -15.09 -27.45 25.18
CA PRO A 888 -16.49 -27.39 25.57
C PRO A 888 -17.29 -28.53 24.89
N ASP A 889 -18.53 -28.72 25.31
CA ASP A 889 -19.48 -29.60 24.62
C ASP A 889 -19.69 -29.11 23.16
N PRO A 890 -19.38 -29.93 22.13
CA PRO A 890 -19.61 -29.57 20.73
C PRO A 890 -21.05 -29.17 20.41
N ALA A 891 -22.05 -29.67 21.16
CA ALA A 891 -23.45 -29.31 20.95
C ALA A 891 -23.72 -27.80 21.17
N LEU A 892 -22.91 -27.12 21.99
CA LEU A 892 -22.99 -25.67 22.21
C LEU A 892 -22.46 -24.85 21.03
N ALA A 893 -21.82 -25.49 20.04
CA ALA A 893 -21.33 -24.83 18.83
C ALA A 893 -22.34 -24.87 17.66
N LEU A 894 -23.47 -25.57 17.82
CA LEU A 894 -24.54 -25.59 16.81
C LEU A 894 -25.29 -24.25 16.77
N PHE A 895 -25.92 -23.93 15.64
CA PHE A 895 -26.85 -22.79 15.58
C PHE A 895 -27.96 -22.91 16.64
N PRO A 896 -28.28 -21.84 17.39
CA PRO A 896 -29.35 -21.87 18.38
C PRO A 896 -30.71 -22.24 17.76
N PRO A 897 -31.56 -23.02 18.46
CA PRO A 897 -32.89 -23.38 17.95
C PRO A 897 -33.74 -22.15 17.61
N GLY A 898 -34.20 -22.07 16.36
CA GLY A 898 -35.01 -20.93 15.87
C GLY A 898 -34.20 -19.73 15.36
N PHE A 899 -32.87 -19.77 15.43
CA PHE A 899 -32.01 -18.77 14.80
C PHE A 899 -32.20 -18.79 13.27
N GLN A 900 -32.33 -17.61 12.66
CA GLN A 900 -32.41 -17.45 11.21
C GLN A 900 -31.11 -16.78 10.71
N PRO A 901 -30.19 -17.54 10.08
CA PRO A 901 -28.94 -16.95 9.59
C PRO A 901 -29.21 -15.93 8.48
N VAL A 902 -28.66 -14.72 8.63
CA VAL A 902 -28.60 -13.73 7.55
C VAL A 902 -27.77 -14.32 6.40
N TYR A 903 -28.27 -14.20 5.17
CA TYR A 903 -27.59 -14.72 4.00
C TYR A 903 -26.23 -14.04 3.82
N LYS A 904 -25.20 -14.80 3.38
CA LYS A 904 -23.78 -14.41 3.30
C LYS A 904 -23.07 -14.01 4.62
N TYR A 905 -23.78 -13.75 5.73
CA TYR A 905 -23.15 -13.38 6.99
C TYR A 905 -22.27 -14.51 7.55
N ILE A 906 -21.04 -14.19 7.93
CA ILE A 906 -20.08 -15.14 8.49
C ILE A 906 -20.37 -15.40 9.97
N TYR A 907 -20.95 -16.57 10.25
CA TYR A 907 -21.20 -17.04 11.61
C TYR A 907 -20.16 -18.06 12.10
N PRO A 908 -19.90 -18.12 13.42
CA PRO A 908 -19.04 -19.11 14.08
C PRO A 908 -19.75 -20.45 14.32
N TYR A 909 -21.09 -20.48 14.18
CA TYR A 909 -21.92 -21.64 14.47
C TYR A 909 -21.83 -22.73 13.39
N LEU A 910 -21.95 -23.98 13.83
CA LEU A 910 -21.94 -25.17 13.00
C LEU A 910 -23.36 -25.59 12.59
N PRO A 911 -23.59 -26.03 11.34
CA PRO A 911 -24.88 -26.62 10.92
C PRO A 911 -25.05 -28.06 11.43
N SER A 912 -23.96 -28.78 11.70
CA SER A 912 -23.93 -30.13 12.24
C SER A 912 -22.63 -30.38 13.01
N LEU A 913 -22.56 -31.48 13.78
CA LEU A 913 -21.34 -31.88 14.50
C LEU A 913 -20.32 -32.61 13.61
N ASP A 914 -20.56 -32.68 12.30
CA ASP A 914 -19.66 -33.39 11.39
C ASP A 914 -18.28 -32.72 11.35
N GLY A 915 -17.23 -33.54 11.42
CA GLY A 915 -15.84 -33.09 11.46
C GLY A 915 -15.37 -32.46 12.77
N THR A 916 -16.18 -32.46 13.84
CA THR A 916 -15.81 -31.91 15.18
C THR A 916 -15.11 -32.92 16.09
N ALA A 917 -15.18 -34.22 15.79
CA ALA A 917 -14.52 -35.26 16.58
C ALA A 917 -12.99 -35.12 16.46
N PRO A 918 -12.20 -35.25 17.56
CA PRO A 918 -10.74 -35.19 17.52
C PRO A 918 -10.14 -36.10 16.45
N ALA A 919 -9.41 -35.50 15.50
CA ALA A 919 -8.87 -36.17 14.33
C ALA A 919 -7.36 -35.94 14.21
N ASN A 920 -6.63 -36.94 13.72
CA ASN A 920 -5.20 -36.80 13.47
C ASN A 920 -4.96 -36.01 12.18
N TYR A 921 -4.95 -34.68 12.27
CA TYR A 921 -4.69 -33.79 11.15
C TYR A 921 -3.26 -34.00 10.61
N SER A 922 -3.14 -34.36 9.34
CA SER A 922 -1.87 -34.75 8.71
C SER A 922 -1.22 -33.67 7.85
N TYR A 923 -1.86 -32.51 7.69
CA TYR A 923 -1.47 -31.45 6.74
C TYR A 923 -0.90 -30.20 7.42
N TYR A 924 -0.34 -30.36 8.63
CA TYR A 924 0.33 -29.27 9.33
C TYR A 924 1.48 -28.66 8.50
N PRO A 925 1.82 -27.38 8.75
CA PRO A 925 2.98 -26.74 8.14
C PRO A 925 4.27 -27.54 8.37
N LYS A 926 5.23 -27.37 7.46
CA LYS A 926 6.58 -27.93 7.62
C LYS A 926 7.15 -27.52 8.97
N ASP A 927 7.79 -28.47 9.64
CA ASP A 927 8.44 -28.29 10.95
C ASP A 927 7.51 -27.79 12.09
N TYR A 928 6.17 -27.87 11.96
CA TYR A 928 5.21 -27.50 13.02
C TYR A 928 5.49 -28.14 14.39
N ASN A 929 5.91 -29.40 14.40
CA ASN A 929 6.24 -30.12 15.64
C ASN A 929 7.61 -29.74 16.23
N GLN A 930 8.38 -28.85 15.59
CA GLN A 930 9.64 -28.33 16.12
C GLN A 930 9.38 -27.03 16.89
N THR A 931 9.45 -27.12 18.23
CA THR A 931 9.41 -25.94 19.09
C THR A 931 10.69 -25.13 18.95
N GLN A 932 10.58 -23.88 18.52
CA GLN A 932 11.69 -22.92 18.49
C GLN A 932 11.96 -22.33 19.87
N GLY A 933 13.23 -22.01 20.14
CA GLY A 933 13.61 -21.18 21.29
C GLY A 933 13.46 -19.69 20.98
N PRO A 934 13.36 -18.81 22.01
CA PRO A 934 13.21 -17.37 21.78
C PRO A 934 14.40 -16.74 21.05
N SER A 935 14.14 -15.89 20.05
CA SER A 935 15.16 -15.14 19.29
C SER A 935 16.07 -14.34 20.23
N PRO A 936 17.41 -14.45 20.12
CA PRO A 936 18.33 -13.70 20.98
C PRO A 936 18.33 -12.18 20.69
N ALA A 937 17.74 -11.77 19.56
CA ALA A 937 17.54 -10.38 19.18
C ALA A 937 16.26 -9.76 19.75
N GLY A 938 15.39 -10.54 20.43
CA GLY A 938 14.13 -10.06 21.00
C GLY A 938 14.12 -9.83 22.52
N GLY A 939 12.92 -9.82 23.10
CA GLY A 939 12.68 -9.66 24.54
C GLY A 939 12.19 -8.28 24.98
N GLY A 940 11.86 -7.40 24.04
CA GLY A 940 11.26 -6.08 24.28
C GLY A 940 10.46 -5.63 23.07
N ALA A 941 9.76 -4.50 23.18
CA ALA A 941 9.07 -3.89 22.04
C ALA A 941 10.10 -3.44 20.99
N GLY A 942 9.89 -3.86 19.74
CA GLY A 942 10.78 -3.63 18.60
C GLY A 942 12.11 -4.40 18.63
N GLY A 943 12.31 -5.31 19.60
CA GLY A 943 13.55 -6.06 19.76
C GLY A 943 14.15 -6.00 21.17
N ASN A 944 15.36 -6.52 21.31
CA ASN A 944 16.12 -6.53 22.55
C ASN A 944 16.36 -5.08 23.06
N PRO A 945 15.97 -4.74 24.30
CA PRO A 945 16.10 -3.39 24.83
C PRO A 945 17.51 -2.79 24.75
N ALA A 946 18.56 -3.61 24.74
CA ALA A 946 19.95 -3.16 24.60
C ALA A 946 20.26 -2.52 23.23
N LEU A 947 19.44 -2.78 22.20
CA LEU A 947 19.54 -2.13 20.88
C LEU A 947 19.25 -0.63 20.96
N PHE A 948 18.41 -0.22 21.91
CA PHE A 948 17.94 1.16 22.04
C PHE A 948 18.71 1.98 23.07
N GLN A 949 19.78 1.41 23.63
CA GLN A 949 20.73 2.14 24.46
C GLN A 949 21.44 3.20 23.61
N GLU A 950 21.41 4.45 24.07
CA GLU A 950 22.14 5.55 23.42
C GLU A 950 23.65 5.34 23.56
N MET A 951 24.34 5.19 22.44
CA MET A 951 25.78 4.91 22.40
C MET A 951 26.59 6.19 22.17
N ALA A 952 26.07 7.11 21.36
CA ALA A 952 26.69 8.40 21.07
C ALA A 952 25.65 9.53 21.05
N SER A 953 26.09 10.73 21.43
CA SER A 953 25.36 11.96 21.17
C SER A 953 26.09 12.77 20.10
N VAL A 954 25.32 13.34 19.18
CA VAL A 954 25.78 14.17 18.07
C VAL A 954 25.18 15.56 18.27
N SER A 955 26.01 16.58 18.50
CA SER A 955 25.55 17.98 18.57
C SER A 955 26.16 18.83 17.45
N VAL A 956 25.37 19.78 16.94
CA VAL A 956 25.75 20.69 15.86
C VAL A 956 25.09 22.05 16.06
N GLN A 957 25.80 23.12 15.72
CA GLN A 957 25.24 24.48 15.70
C GLN A 957 24.63 24.78 14.32
N VAL A 958 23.34 25.11 14.32
CA VAL A 958 22.60 25.57 13.13
C VAL A 958 22.45 27.09 13.21
N GLN A 959 22.81 27.80 12.15
CA GLN A 959 22.57 29.24 12.01
C GLN A 959 21.72 29.53 10.78
N ASN A 960 20.67 30.35 10.90
CA ASN A 960 20.07 31.03 9.76
C ASN A 960 20.96 32.22 9.36
N THR A 961 21.50 32.18 8.14
CA THR A 961 22.44 33.18 7.60
C THR A 961 21.82 34.11 6.55
N GLY A 962 20.56 33.91 6.18
CA GLY A 962 19.83 34.83 5.30
C GLY A 962 19.10 35.94 6.07
N ASP A 963 18.21 36.61 5.35
CA ASP A 963 17.49 37.82 5.76
C ASP A 963 16.04 37.56 6.22
N ARG A 964 15.54 36.35 6.02
CA ARG A 964 14.18 35.93 6.39
C ARG A 964 14.16 34.69 7.29
N LYS A 965 13.07 34.55 8.03
CA LYS A 965 12.73 33.35 8.78
C LYS A 965 12.63 32.14 7.85
N GLY A 966 13.08 30.99 8.31
CA GLY A 966 12.96 29.73 7.59
C GLY A 966 13.12 28.49 8.48
N GLN A 967 13.04 27.32 7.87
CA GLN A 967 13.17 26.04 8.56
C GLN A 967 14.23 25.15 7.88
N GLU A 968 15.05 24.48 8.68
CA GLU A 968 16.11 23.58 8.22
C GLU A 968 15.95 22.15 8.75
N VAL A 969 16.24 21.16 7.92
CA VAL A 969 16.29 19.75 8.29
C VAL A 969 17.75 19.33 8.44
N VAL A 970 18.20 19.19 9.68
CA VAL A 970 19.52 18.63 9.98
C VAL A 970 19.44 17.12 9.87
N GLN A 971 20.30 16.50 9.07
CA GLN A 971 20.34 15.06 8.81
C GLN A 971 21.65 14.45 9.30
N VAL A 972 21.59 13.25 9.88
CA VAL A 972 22.74 12.49 10.40
C VAL A 972 22.83 11.15 9.67
N TYR A 973 23.94 10.94 8.97
CA TYR A 973 24.26 9.70 8.27
C TYR A 973 25.47 9.00 8.90
N VAL A 974 25.52 7.67 8.77
CA VAL A 974 26.61 6.83 9.29
C VAL A 974 27.21 6.02 8.15
N SER A 975 28.54 6.03 8.03
CA SER A 975 29.31 4.99 7.32
C SER A 975 29.89 4.02 8.32
N PHE A 976 29.74 2.73 8.04
CA PHE A 976 30.22 1.64 8.90
C PHE A 976 31.69 1.32 8.58
N PRO A 977 32.53 1.02 9.59
CA PRO A 977 33.86 0.47 9.34
C PRO A 977 33.75 -0.93 8.73
N SER A 978 34.78 -1.34 7.97
CA SER A 978 34.92 -2.73 7.55
C SER A 978 35.09 -3.65 8.76
N ASP A 979 34.26 -4.69 8.90
CA ASP A 979 34.42 -5.66 9.99
C ASP A 979 35.66 -6.56 9.74
N GLU A 980 36.68 -6.40 10.58
CA GLU A 980 37.92 -7.20 10.50
C GLU A 980 37.69 -8.72 10.61
N LYS A 981 36.56 -9.14 11.22
CA LYS A 981 36.25 -10.56 11.48
C LYS A 981 35.41 -11.20 10.37
N VAL A 982 34.66 -10.40 9.62
CA VAL A 982 33.71 -10.88 8.59
C VAL A 982 33.74 -9.91 7.42
N LYS A 983 34.16 -10.36 6.23
CA LYS A 983 33.97 -9.55 5.02
C LYS A 983 32.47 -9.39 4.77
N ILE A 984 31.98 -8.15 4.91
CA ILE A 984 30.60 -7.75 4.73
C ILE A 984 30.58 -6.38 4.05
N ASP A 985 29.68 -6.20 3.10
CA ASP A 985 29.52 -4.95 2.38
C ASP A 985 28.43 -4.09 3.06
N PHE A 986 28.61 -2.77 3.07
CA PHE A 986 27.67 -1.80 3.62
C PHE A 986 27.34 -0.75 2.55
N PRO A 987 26.12 -0.16 2.54
CA PRO A 987 25.89 1.10 1.84
C PRO A 987 26.91 2.14 2.29
N GLU A 988 27.38 3.00 1.38
CA GLU A 988 28.39 4.03 1.67
C GLU A 988 28.00 4.85 2.91
N ARG A 989 26.72 5.24 2.98
CA ARG A 989 26.10 6.00 4.08
C ARG A 989 24.67 5.53 4.29
N VAL A 990 24.19 5.59 5.53
CA VAL A 990 22.77 5.36 5.86
C VAL A 990 22.25 6.43 6.81
N LEU A 991 21.02 6.91 6.60
CA LEU A 991 20.35 7.84 7.52
C LEU A 991 20.17 7.12 8.88
N ARG A 992 20.35 7.87 9.97
CA ARG A 992 20.13 7.38 11.35
C ARG A 992 19.40 8.36 12.25
N ASN A 993 19.53 9.65 12.03
CA ASN A 993 18.70 10.62 12.73
C ASN A 993 18.50 11.88 11.86
N PHE A 994 17.46 12.64 12.18
CA PHE A 994 17.20 13.94 11.59
C PHE A 994 16.42 14.80 12.58
N THR A 995 16.36 16.11 12.36
CA THR A 995 15.39 16.98 13.03
C THR A 995 15.20 18.28 12.26
N LYS A 996 13.97 18.81 12.28
CA LYS A 996 13.62 20.10 11.68
C LYS A 996 13.71 21.21 12.73
N VAL A 997 14.33 22.34 12.38
CA VAL A 997 14.45 23.51 13.25
C VAL A 997 14.04 24.79 12.53
N GLU A 998 13.18 25.56 13.17
CA GLU A 998 12.78 26.90 12.72
C GLU A 998 13.69 27.97 13.35
N LEU A 999 14.22 28.90 12.56
CA LEU A 999 15.15 29.95 13.02
C LEU A 999 14.84 31.31 12.40
N GLU A 1000 14.85 32.36 13.23
CA GLU A 1000 14.79 33.76 12.79
C GLU A 1000 16.11 34.21 12.13
N PRO A 1001 16.13 35.31 11.33
CA PRO A 1001 17.34 35.82 10.68
C PRO A 1001 18.50 36.03 11.66
N GLY A 1002 19.64 35.40 11.39
CA GLY A 1002 20.83 35.47 12.24
C GLY A 1002 20.79 34.60 13.49
N GLU A 1003 19.65 33.99 13.86
CA GLU A 1003 19.52 33.12 15.02
C GLU A 1003 20.45 31.90 14.92
N ARG A 1004 20.97 31.46 16.06
CA ARG A 1004 21.80 30.26 16.22
C ARG A 1004 21.17 29.35 17.26
N ARG A 1005 21.07 28.05 16.96
CA ARG A 1005 20.58 27.03 17.87
C ARG A 1005 21.49 25.81 17.85
N GLU A 1006 21.86 25.32 19.03
CA GLU A 1006 22.47 24.01 19.15
C GLU A 1006 21.39 22.95 19.03
N VAL A 1007 21.65 21.94 18.20
CA VAL A 1007 20.78 20.81 17.95
C VAL A 1007 21.50 19.56 18.43
N GLN A 1008 20.83 18.77 19.27
CA GLN A 1008 21.37 17.53 19.81
C GLN A 1008 20.51 16.35 19.33
N MET A 1009 21.18 15.34 18.79
CA MET A 1009 20.61 14.05 18.41
C MET A 1009 21.42 12.93 19.07
N THR A 1010 20.88 11.71 19.06
CA THR A 1010 21.56 10.52 19.58
C THR A 1010 21.57 9.39 18.55
N LEU A 1011 22.54 8.50 18.71
CA LEU A 1011 22.69 7.26 17.96
C LEU A 1011 22.64 6.10 18.95
N SER A 1012 21.69 5.21 18.74
CA SER A 1012 21.50 3.99 19.53
C SER A 1012 22.50 2.90 19.13
N ARG A 1013 22.49 1.77 19.85
CA ARG A 1013 23.23 0.57 19.45
C ARG A 1013 22.72 0.05 18.10
N LYS A 1014 21.41 0.04 17.86
CA LYS A 1014 20.78 -0.38 16.59
C LYS A 1014 21.32 0.43 15.41
N ASP A 1015 21.44 1.74 15.59
CA ASP A 1015 21.91 2.68 14.55
C ASP A 1015 23.35 2.41 14.11
N LEU A 1016 24.15 1.82 14.99
CA LEU A 1016 25.56 1.48 14.82
C LEU A 1016 25.79 -0.04 14.67
N SER A 1017 24.74 -0.81 14.41
CA SER A 1017 24.80 -2.26 14.21
C SER A 1017 24.23 -2.66 12.84
N TYR A 1018 24.64 -3.84 12.36
CA TYR A 1018 24.09 -4.52 11.19
C TYR A 1018 23.49 -5.87 11.61
N TRP A 1019 22.63 -6.46 10.78
CA TRP A 1019 22.06 -7.77 11.05
C TRP A 1019 23.00 -8.90 10.63
N SER A 1020 23.51 -9.66 11.61
CA SER A 1020 24.35 -10.82 11.37
C SER A 1020 23.48 -12.07 11.23
N VAL A 1021 23.17 -12.44 9.98
CA VAL A 1021 22.39 -13.66 9.65
C VAL A 1021 22.95 -14.90 10.35
N ARG A 1022 24.28 -15.01 10.50
CA ARG A 1022 24.96 -16.12 11.18
C ARG A 1022 24.75 -16.13 12.70
N GLU A 1023 24.68 -14.96 13.33
CA GLU A 1023 24.49 -14.83 14.78
C GLU A 1023 22.99 -14.70 15.14
N GLN A 1024 22.10 -14.53 14.15
CA GLN A 1024 20.68 -14.16 14.30
C GLN A 1024 20.51 -13.02 15.32
N ASN A 1025 21.34 -11.99 15.17
CA ASN A 1025 21.36 -10.83 16.06
C ASN A 1025 22.02 -9.62 15.40
N TRP A 1026 21.79 -8.45 15.99
CA TRP A 1026 22.45 -7.21 15.64
C TRP A 1026 23.90 -7.20 16.15
N VAL A 1027 24.82 -6.84 15.26
CA VAL A 1027 26.27 -6.82 15.53
C VAL A 1027 26.83 -5.44 15.22
N MET A 1028 27.54 -4.87 16.19
CA MET A 1028 28.34 -3.66 16.00
C MET A 1028 29.72 -4.07 15.46
N PRO A 1029 30.13 -3.62 14.26
CA PRO A 1029 31.46 -3.92 13.74
C PRO A 1029 32.54 -3.21 14.56
N ASP A 1030 33.73 -3.79 14.57
CA ASP A 1030 34.91 -3.18 15.20
C ASP A 1030 35.48 -2.09 14.28
N GLY A 1031 35.86 -0.93 14.83
CA GLY A 1031 36.49 0.17 14.09
C GLY A 1031 35.91 1.56 14.38
N ASP A 1032 36.35 2.54 13.57
CA ASP A 1032 35.86 3.92 13.58
C ASP A 1032 34.66 4.05 12.62
N PHE A 1033 33.51 4.49 13.14
CA PHE A 1033 32.38 4.90 12.31
C PHE A 1033 32.61 6.32 11.83
N GLN A 1034 32.23 6.61 10.58
CA GLN A 1034 32.20 7.99 10.09
C GLN A 1034 30.78 8.53 10.26
N ILE A 1035 30.64 9.57 11.08
CA ILE A 1035 29.39 10.30 11.32
C ILE A 1035 29.40 11.52 10.42
N TRP A 1036 28.40 11.65 9.57
CA TRP A 1036 28.22 12.77 8.64
C TRP A 1036 26.99 13.59 9.06
N VAL A 1037 27.10 14.92 9.03
CA VAL A 1037 26.00 15.82 9.36
C VAL A 1037 25.85 16.89 8.29
N GLY A 1038 24.62 17.08 7.82
CA GLY A 1038 24.33 17.94 6.69
C GLY A 1038 22.85 18.20 6.45
N ARG A 1039 22.53 18.51 5.20
CA ARG A 1039 21.22 19.02 4.73
C ARG A 1039 20.55 18.11 3.69
N SER A 1040 21.31 17.19 3.09
CA SER A 1040 20.84 16.11 2.21
C SER A 1040 21.80 14.91 2.31
N SER A 1041 21.54 13.82 1.57
CA SER A 1041 22.48 12.69 1.45
C SER A 1041 23.81 13.02 0.74
N ARG A 1042 23.91 14.18 0.05
CA ARG A 1042 25.13 14.63 -0.66
C ARG A 1042 25.70 15.97 -0.16
N ASP A 1043 24.90 16.86 0.42
CA ASP A 1043 25.38 18.06 1.16
C ASP A 1043 25.68 17.72 2.62
N LEU A 1044 26.85 17.11 2.85
CA LEU A 1044 27.34 16.64 4.16
C LEU A 1044 28.66 17.36 4.55
N PRO A 1045 28.63 18.67 4.87
CA PRO A 1045 29.83 19.49 5.08
C PRO A 1045 30.56 19.20 6.39
N LEU A 1046 29.93 18.52 7.35
CA LEU A 1046 30.51 18.18 8.64
C LEU A 1046 30.67 16.67 8.78
N GLN A 1047 31.83 16.25 9.25
CA GLN A 1047 32.14 14.84 9.48
C GLN A 1047 32.99 14.66 10.75
N ALA A 1048 32.77 13.56 11.46
CA ALA A 1048 33.53 13.18 12.65
C ALA A 1048 33.65 11.66 12.75
N LYS A 1049 34.71 11.18 13.43
CA LYS A 1049 34.88 9.77 13.77
C LYS A 1049 34.22 9.43 15.11
N TYR A 1050 33.66 8.24 15.23
CA TYR A 1050 33.12 7.65 16.45
C TYR A 1050 33.67 6.25 16.71
#